data_AF-A0A7V8VWY6-F1
#
_entry.id   AF-A0A7V8VWY6-F1
#
_cell.length_a   1.000
_cell.length_b   1.000
_cell.length_c   1.000
_cell.angle_alpha   90.00
_cell.angle_beta   90.00
_cell.angle_gamma   90.00
#
_symmetry.space_group_name_H-M   'P 1'
#
loop_
_entity.id
_entity.type
_entity.pdbx_description
1 polymer ?
#
loop_
_entity_poly.entity_id
_entity_poly.type
_entity_poly.pdbx_seq_one_letter_code
_entity_poly.pdbx_strand_id
1 'polypeptide(L)'
;EGRPTENATLAARLTDRPLRPLFPKGYRAEVQVITTVFSADQENDPDILSVIGASAALSISPIPWDGPVGAVRMGFVDGELVVNPTFSQLESSGLDMVIAGTDDAIMMVEGQADQATEEELLAAIDRGHEVIREIISLQRELLQQVSTDKWPFVPKKGNEQLEADLGAFLGDRLHEAVRNADKVVRLEETDELEAQAIAHFSTAEVGQQPKYRSAEIHDAYEALLKREVRSGILEDGVRPDGRSETEIRPISSEVGYLPRAHGSAIFTRGQTQVVTVLTLGSTSEEQRLDSISPDTSKRYIHHYNFPPYSVGEVRRLRGTSRRDIGHGNLAERALLPVIPEDELEKYTMRLVSEVVSSNGSTSMASVCGSTLALMDAGVAIESPVAGIAMGLITDPTTGRYKVLSDIQGMEDALGDMDFKVAGTKNGVTAIQMDIKVKGITPEIMRDALHQAYEGRQHILGKMLETIGEPRDAKSPFAPQVITLKIESGKIGAVIGPGGKMIRSIQEETKSKIDVADDGTISIASTVPGGAQAAEAKIRGLTEEIQVDKGTIYNGKVVSIMPYGAFVEIMPGRDGLVHISELSEDPAIRVDRVEQVVNLNDEIKVMVTEVAPNGKVSLSRRAAITGVMPEPKAERPRGGDRGPRRPEGERIGGFGGGGDRGPRRPRD
;
A
#
# COMPACT_ATOMS: atom_id res chain seq x y z
N GLU A 1 -18.23 14.54 -0.04
CA GLU A 1 -18.34 13.51 -1.11
C GLU A 1 -18.48 14.16 -2.47
N GLY A 2 -17.68 13.78 -3.46
CA GLY A 2 -17.66 14.42 -4.79
C GLY A 2 -17.21 13.43 -5.87
N ARG A 3 -15.91 13.38 -6.16
CA ARG A 3 -15.34 12.33 -7.02
C ARG A 3 -15.37 10.98 -6.28
N PRO A 4 -15.66 9.85 -6.96
CA PRO A 4 -15.50 8.52 -6.35
C PRO A 4 -14.08 8.31 -5.81
N THR A 5 -13.99 7.78 -4.60
CA THR A 5 -12.72 7.40 -3.97
C THR A 5 -12.12 6.16 -4.64
N GLU A 6 -10.87 5.83 -4.29
CA GLU A 6 -10.22 4.59 -4.73
C GLU A 6 -11.00 3.36 -4.27
N ASN A 7 -11.32 3.27 -2.98
CA ASN A 7 -12.10 2.16 -2.39
C ASN A 7 -13.46 2.00 -3.08
N ALA A 8 -14.20 3.09 -3.33
CA ALA A 8 -15.48 3.01 -4.04
C ALA A 8 -15.31 2.54 -5.49
N THR A 9 -14.22 2.93 -6.15
CA THR A 9 -13.90 2.48 -7.51
C THR A 9 -13.52 1.00 -7.55
N LEU A 10 -12.74 0.54 -6.58
CA LEU A 10 -12.35 -0.86 -6.43
C LEU A 10 -13.55 -1.74 -6.10
N ALA A 11 -14.39 -1.36 -5.13
CA ALA A 11 -15.62 -2.07 -4.79
C ALA A 11 -16.60 -2.17 -5.99
N ALA A 12 -16.71 -1.11 -6.80
CA ALA A 12 -17.49 -1.15 -8.04
C ALA A 12 -16.93 -2.15 -9.05
N ARG A 13 -15.59 -2.30 -9.15
CA ARG A 13 -14.97 -3.32 -10.00
C ARG A 13 -15.15 -4.72 -9.44
N LEU A 14 -14.97 -4.90 -8.14
CA LEU A 14 -15.21 -6.14 -7.43
C LEU A 14 -16.64 -6.65 -7.65
N THR A 15 -17.61 -5.72 -7.70
CA THR A 15 -19.01 -6.01 -8.02
C THR A 15 -19.22 -6.31 -9.51
N ASP A 16 -18.63 -5.55 -10.42
CA ASP A 16 -18.83 -5.71 -11.87
C ASP A 16 -18.31 -7.06 -12.41
N ARG A 17 -17.12 -7.46 -11.97
CA ARG A 17 -16.38 -8.63 -12.48
C ARG A 17 -17.17 -9.95 -12.44
N PRO A 18 -17.75 -10.38 -11.29
CA PRO A 18 -18.50 -11.63 -11.24
C PRO A 18 -19.92 -11.54 -11.85
N LEU A 19 -20.51 -10.34 -11.96
CA LEU A 19 -21.87 -10.18 -12.49
C LEU A 19 -21.90 -10.14 -14.02
N ARG A 20 -20.90 -9.52 -14.65
CA ARG A 20 -20.84 -9.28 -16.10
C ARG A 20 -20.92 -10.54 -16.96
N PRO A 21 -20.23 -11.66 -16.65
CA PRO A 21 -20.29 -12.86 -17.49
C PRO A 21 -21.65 -13.58 -17.49
N LEU A 22 -22.52 -13.25 -16.52
CA LEU A 22 -23.83 -13.89 -16.35
C LEU A 22 -24.96 -13.19 -17.13
N PHE A 23 -24.66 -12.12 -17.86
CA PHE A 23 -25.58 -11.58 -18.86
C PHE A 23 -25.58 -12.47 -20.11
N PRO A 24 -26.75 -12.77 -20.69
CA PRO A 24 -26.83 -13.58 -21.91
C PRO A 24 -25.95 -13.01 -23.02
N LYS A 25 -25.26 -13.89 -23.76
CA LYS A 25 -24.38 -13.48 -24.86
C LYS A 25 -25.16 -12.61 -25.87
N GLY A 26 -24.61 -11.44 -26.18
CA GLY A 26 -25.22 -10.49 -27.10
C GLY A 26 -26.28 -9.59 -26.47
N TYR A 27 -26.51 -9.65 -25.16
CA TYR A 27 -27.37 -8.69 -24.46
C TYR A 27 -26.70 -7.31 -24.43
N ARG A 28 -27.24 -6.36 -25.20
CA ARG A 28 -26.68 -4.99 -25.37
C ARG A 28 -27.55 -3.88 -24.79
N ALA A 29 -28.59 -4.23 -24.01
CA ALA A 29 -29.36 -3.21 -23.30
C ALA A 29 -28.49 -2.58 -22.21
N GLU A 30 -28.65 -1.28 -21.99
CA GLU A 30 -27.93 -0.58 -20.93
C GLU A 30 -28.44 -1.03 -19.56
N VAL A 31 -27.52 -1.50 -18.71
CA VAL A 31 -27.82 -1.90 -17.33
C VAL A 31 -26.93 -1.09 -16.40
N GLN A 32 -27.55 -0.46 -15.41
CA GLN A 32 -26.85 0.28 -14.36
C GLN A 32 -27.20 -0.31 -13.00
N VAL A 33 -26.17 -0.72 -12.27
CA VAL A 33 -26.28 -1.13 -10.87
C VAL A 33 -25.68 -0.02 -10.00
N ILE A 34 -26.44 0.43 -9.00
CA ILE A 34 -26.01 1.45 -8.04
C ILE A 34 -26.09 0.83 -6.66
N THR A 35 -24.93 0.66 -6.03
CA THR A 35 -24.83 0.26 -4.62
C THR A 35 -24.50 1.49 -3.79
N THR A 36 -25.18 1.65 -2.66
CA THR A 36 -25.02 2.80 -1.76
C THR A 36 -24.92 2.29 -0.34
N VAL A 37 -23.83 2.65 0.35
CA VAL A 37 -23.63 2.32 1.76
C VAL A 37 -24.39 3.34 2.59
N PHE A 38 -25.56 2.95 3.11
CA PHE A 38 -26.37 3.84 3.96
C PHE A 38 -25.88 3.88 5.41
N SER A 39 -25.25 2.82 5.87
CA SER A 39 -24.72 2.68 7.23
C SER A 39 -23.51 1.75 7.20
N ALA A 40 -22.52 2.07 8.03
CA ALA A 40 -21.34 1.25 8.24
C ALA A 40 -21.11 1.16 9.75
N ASP A 41 -20.82 -0.04 10.23
CA ASP A 41 -20.56 -0.32 11.65
C ASP A 41 -19.12 -0.06 12.07
N GLN A 42 -18.23 0.24 11.11
CA GLN A 42 -16.78 0.42 11.31
C GLN A 42 -16.06 -0.87 11.76
N GLU A 43 -16.71 -2.03 11.64
CA GLU A 43 -16.15 -3.34 11.96
C GLU A 43 -16.03 -4.21 10.71
N ASN A 44 -17.01 -4.14 9.81
CA ASN A 44 -17.11 -4.96 8.62
C ASN A 44 -16.96 -4.13 7.34
N ASP A 45 -16.19 -4.65 6.38
CA ASP A 45 -16.07 -4.02 5.07
C ASP A 45 -17.35 -4.23 4.25
N PRO A 46 -17.97 -3.15 3.74
CA PRO A 46 -19.20 -3.26 2.95
C PRO A 46 -18.99 -3.77 1.51
N ASP A 47 -17.76 -3.97 1.03
CA ASP A 47 -17.49 -4.29 -0.38
C ASP A 47 -18.10 -5.62 -0.84
N ILE A 48 -18.02 -6.69 -0.05
CA ILE A 48 -18.64 -7.98 -0.38
C ILE A 48 -20.18 -7.89 -0.35
N LEU A 49 -20.72 -7.04 0.54
CA LEU A 49 -22.16 -6.77 0.59
C LEU A 49 -22.64 -6.02 -0.66
N SER A 50 -21.78 -5.22 -1.30
CA SER A 50 -22.08 -4.61 -2.60
C SER A 50 -22.31 -5.69 -3.67
N VAL A 51 -21.51 -6.77 -3.67
CA VAL A 51 -21.69 -7.89 -4.61
C VAL A 51 -23.00 -8.63 -4.34
N ILE A 52 -23.24 -9.00 -3.08
CA ILE A 52 -24.44 -9.75 -2.66
C ILE A 52 -25.71 -8.92 -2.93
N GLY A 53 -25.71 -7.64 -2.57
CA GLY A 53 -26.83 -6.73 -2.78
C GLY A 53 -27.11 -6.48 -4.26
N ALA A 54 -26.07 -6.29 -5.09
CA ALA A 54 -26.21 -6.17 -6.54
C ALA A 54 -26.78 -7.45 -7.17
N SER A 55 -26.29 -8.61 -6.74
CA SER A 55 -26.81 -9.91 -7.17
C SER A 55 -28.29 -10.06 -6.83
N ALA A 56 -28.67 -9.83 -5.57
CA ALA A 56 -30.07 -9.91 -5.14
C ALA A 56 -30.98 -8.96 -5.94
N ALA A 57 -30.53 -7.72 -6.17
CA ALA A 57 -31.26 -6.73 -6.96
C ALA A 57 -31.46 -7.16 -8.43
N LEU A 58 -30.40 -7.66 -9.09
CA LEU A 58 -30.50 -8.18 -10.46
C LEU A 58 -31.39 -9.41 -10.52
N SER A 59 -31.29 -10.31 -9.54
CA SER A 59 -32.12 -11.50 -9.45
C SER A 59 -33.61 -11.18 -9.38
N ILE A 60 -34.05 -10.20 -8.57
CA ILE A 60 -35.47 -9.81 -8.48
C ILE A 60 -35.93 -8.88 -9.61
N SER A 61 -35.00 -8.35 -10.40
CA SER A 61 -35.31 -7.50 -11.55
C SER A 61 -35.86 -8.32 -12.73
N PRO A 62 -36.55 -7.70 -13.69
CA PRO A 62 -36.96 -8.38 -14.92
C PRO A 62 -35.80 -8.58 -15.91
N ILE A 63 -34.58 -8.13 -15.61
CA ILE A 63 -33.45 -8.23 -16.53
C ILE A 63 -33.03 -9.71 -16.68
N PRO A 64 -32.85 -10.22 -17.91
CA PRO A 64 -32.37 -11.58 -18.13
C PRO A 64 -30.92 -11.69 -17.69
N TRP A 65 -30.67 -12.48 -16.64
CA TRP A 65 -29.39 -12.61 -15.97
C TRP A 65 -29.32 -13.95 -15.23
N ASP A 66 -28.23 -14.70 -15.43
CA ASP A 66 -28.08 -16.12 -15.03
C ASP A 66 -27.47 -16.31 -13.62
N GLY A 67 -27.70 -15.36 -12.70
CA GLY A 67 -27.29 -15.49 -11.30
C GLY A 67 -28.22 -16.39 -10.45
N PRO A 68 -28.15 -16.30 -9.10
CA PRO A 68 -27.43 -15.32 -8.29
C PRO A 68 -25.93 -15.60 -8.11
N VAL A 69 -25.22 -14.59 -7.59
CA VAL A 69 -23.82 -14.63 -7.18
C VAL A 69 -23.72 -14.37 -5.67
N GLY A 70 -22.90 -15.15 -4.98
CA GLY A 70 -22.47 -14.85 -3.61
C GLY A 70 -21.03 -14.34 -3.59
N ALA A 71 -20.64 -13.67 -2.50
CA ALA A 71 -19.26 -13.24 -2.27
C ALA A 71 -18.91 -13.37 -0.79
N VAL A 72 -17.65 -13.70 -0.52
CA VAL A 72 -17.08 -13.77 0.84
C VAL A 72 -15.67 -13.22 0.83
N ARG A 73 -15.20 -12.73 1.98
CA ARG A 73 -13.80 -12.43 2.22
C ARG A 73 -13.19 -13.50 3.10
N MET A 74 -11.99 -13.96 2.78
CA MET A 74 -11.25 -14.97 3.53
C MET A 74 -10.02 -14.33 4.17
N GLY A 75 -9.80 -14.62 5.44
CA GLY A 75 -8.57 -14.29 6.16
C GLY A 75 -7.95 -15.49 6.84
N PHE A 76 -6.70 -15.36 7.27
CA PHE A 76 -5.96 -16.34 8.03
C PHE A 76 -5.53 -15.71 9.35
N VAL A 77 -6.33 -15.94 10.39
CA VAL A 77 -6.19 -15.31 11.72
C VAL A 77 -5.76 -16.38 12.70
N ASP A 78 -4.67 -16.16 13.44
CA ASP A 78 -4.13 -17.10 14.43
C ASP A 78 -3.91 -18.54 13.91
N GLY A 79 -3.60 -18.69 12.61
CA GLY A 79 -3.39 -20.00 12.01
C GLY A 79 -4.64 -20.67 11.43
N GLU A 80 -5.80 -20.00 11.48
CA GLU A 80 -7.09 -20.56 11.03
C GLU A 80 -7.74 -19.72 9.93
N LEU A 81 -8.42 -20.39 9.00
CA LEU A 81 -9.22 -19.73 7.97
C LEU A 81 -10.50 -19.15 8.58
N VAL A 82 -10.64 -17.82 8.50
CA VAL A 82 -11.80 -17.06 8.96
C VAL A 82 -12.57 -16.52 7.76
N VAL A 83 -13.89 -16.74 7.77
CA VAL A 83 -14.81 -16.21 6.75
C VAL A 83 -15.35 -14.86 7.22
N ASN A 84 -15.32 -13.87 6.33
CA ASN A 84 -15.70 -12.48 6.54
C ASN A 84 -15.06 -11.87 7.80
N PRO A 85 -13.71 -11.86 7.89
CA PRO A 85 -13.01 -11.26 9.02
C PRO A 85 -13.33 -9.76 9.15
N THR A 86 -13.38 -9.27 10.37
CA THR A 86 -13.51 -7.83 10.67
C THR A 86 -12.23 -7.07 10.29
N PHE A 87 -12.30 -5.74 10.22
CA PHE A 87 -11.10 -4.91 10.00
C PHE A 87 -9.97 -5.22 11.00
N SER A 88 -10.30 -5.34 12.29
CA SER A 88 -9.31 -5.67 13.33
C SER A 88 -8.71 -7.07 13.17
N GLN A 89 -9.49 -8.04 12.68
CA GLN A 89 -8.96 -9.37 12.38
C GLN A 89 -8.01 -9.34 11.17
N LEU A 90 -8.34 -8.54 10.14
CA LEU A 90 -7.51 -8.38 8.94
C LEU A 90 -6.14 -7.75 9.23
N GLU A 91 -6.02 -6.87 10.23
CA GLU A 91 -4.73 -6.30 10.66
C GLU A 91 -3.70 -7.37 11.05
N SER A 92 -4.17 -8.49 11.60
CA SER A 92 -3.33 -9.63 12.01
C SER A 92 -3.37 -10.81 11.04
N SER A 93 -4.06 -10.65 9.90
CA SER A 93 -4.33 -11.73 8.97
C SER A 93 -3.24 -11.85 7.92
N GLY A 94 -2.67 -13.05 7.75
CA GLY A 94 -1.74 -13.36 6.66
C GLY A 94 -2.41 -13.50 5.28
N LEU A 95 -3.74 -13.34 5.20
CA LEU A 95 -4.52 -13.45 3.98
C LEU A 95 -5.65 -12.41 3.99
N ASP A 96 -5.88 -11.77 2.85
CA ASP A 96 -7.10 -10.98 2.60
C ASP A 96 -7.53 -11.24 1.16
N MET A 97 -8.48 -12.17 1.00
CA MET A 97 -8.90 -12.64 -0.32
C MET A 97 -10.41 -12.64 -0.44
N VAL A 98 -10.92 -11.86 -1.40
CA VAL A 98 -12.33 -11.89 -1.77
C VAL A 98 -12.55 -12.94 -2.86
N ILE A 99 -13.60 -13.73 -2.68
CA ILE A 99 -14.05 -14.77 -3.61
C ILE A 99 -15.50 -14.46 -3.95
N ALA A 100 -15.86 -14.50 -5.24
CA ALA A 100 -17.24 -14.44 -5.68
C ALA A 100 -17.53 -15.54 -6.70
N GLY A 101 -18.75 -16.09 -6.64
CA GLY A 101 -19.12 -17.25 -7.46
C GLY A 101 -20.62 -17.52 -7.49
N THR A 102 -20.99 -18.43 -8.38
CA THR A 102 -22.31 -19.07 -8.44
C THR A 102 -22.30 -20.34 -7.57
N ASP A 103 -23.40 -21.11 -7.56
CA ASP A 103 -23.48 -22.35 -6.81
C ASP A 103 -22.53 -23.44 -7.35
N ASP A 104 -22.25 -23.39 -8.65
CA ASP A 104 -21.46 -24.37 -9.39
C ASP A 104 -20.02 -23.93 -9.68
N ALA A 105 -19.70 -22.64 -9.69
CA ALA A 105 -18.40 -22.15 -10.10
C ALA A 105 -17.92 -20.90 -9.36
N ILE A 106 -16.60 -20.82 -9.16
CA ILE A 106 -15.94 -19.56 -8.84
C ILE A 106 -15.94 -18.69 -10.09
N MET A 107 -16.29 -17.42 -9.94
CA MET A 107 -16.33 -16.45 -11.03
C MET A 107 -15.18 -15.45 -10.92
N MET A 108 -14.79 -15.11 -9.69
CA MET A 108 -13.80 -14.08 -9.42
C MET A 108 -13.07 -14.36 -8.11
N VAL A 109 -11.76 -14.14 -8.12
CA VAL A 109 -10.93 -14.04 -6.91
C VAL A 109 -10.09 -12.76 -6.98
N GLU A 110 -9.93 -12.07 -5.87
CA GLU A 110 -9.01 -10.94 -5.71
C GLU A 110 -8.49 -10.87 -4.28
N GLY A 111 -7.18 -10.98 -4.11
CA GLY A 111 -6.60 -11.03 -2.77
C GLY A 111 -5.13 -10.70 -2.71
N GLN A 112 -4.69 -10.47 -1.48
CA GLN A 112 -3.30 -10.37 -1.06
C GLN A 112 -3.01 -11.40 0.02
N ALA A 113 -1.75 -11.78 0.18
CA ALA A 113 -1.32 -12.70 1.20
C ALA A 113 0.11 -12.38 1.65
N ASP A 114 0.44 -12.73 2.88
CA ASP A 114 1.81 -12.78 3.36
C ASP A 114 2.46 -14.10 2.93
N GLN A 115 2.82 -14.16 1.65
CA GLN A 115 3.55 -15.28 1.05
C GLN A 115 2.87 -16.66 1.26
N ALA A 116 1.54 -16.72 1.13
CA ALA A 116 0.77 -17.96 1.25
C ALA A 116 1.12 -18.97 0.15
N THR A 117 1.12 -20.25 0.48
CA THR A 117 1.31 -21.33 -0.50
C THR A 117 0.10 -21.47 -1.42
N GLU A 118 0.31 -22.05 -2.61
CA GLU A 118 -0.77 -22.32 -3.55
C GLU A 118 -1.85 -23.25 -2.94
N GLU A 119 -1.48 -24.18 -2.06
CA GLU A 119 -2.43 -25.07 -1.36
C GLU A 119 -3.27 -24.33 -0.31
N GLU A 120 -2.70 -23.39 0.43
CA GLU A 120 -3.45 -22.56 1.38
C GLU A 120 -4.48 -21.68 0.67
N LEU A 121 -4.12 -21.12 -0.50
CA LEU A 121 -5.05 -20.35 -1.32
C LEU A 121 -6.19 -21.24 -1.85
N LEU A 122 -5.90 -22.45 -2.32
CA LEU A 122 -6.92 -23.39 -2.77
C LEU A 122 -7.87 -23.77 -1.62
N ALA A 123 -7.34 -24.06 -0.43
CA ALA A 123 -8.16 -24.36 0.74
C ALA A 123 -9.08 -23.19 1.12
N ALA A 124 -8.58 -21.95 1.03
CA ALA A 124 -9.39 -20.75 1.25
C ALA A 124 -10.48 -20.57 0.17
N ILE A 125 -10.17 -20.87 -1.10
CA ILE A 125 -11.13 -20.83 -2.21
C ILE A 125 -12.26 -21.85 -1.99
N ASP A 126 -11.91 -23.10 -1.66
CA ASP A 126 -12.88 -24.17 -1.45
C ASP A 126 -13.80 -23.85 -0.27
N ARG A 127 -13.23 -23.42 0.87
CA ARG A 127 -14.00 -23.03 2.05
C ARG A 127 -14.89 -21.82 1.77
N GLY A 128 -14.40 -20.84 1.01
CA GLY A 128 -15.18 -19.69 0.60
C GLY A 128 -16.36 -20.07 -0.31
N HIS A 129 -16.15 -21.02 -1.24
CA HIS A 129 -17.22 -21.48 -2.13
C HIS A 129 -18.38 -22.15 -1.39
N GLU A 130 -18.08 -22.92 -0.33
CA GLU A 130 -19.10 -23.53 0.53
C GLU A 130 -20.05 -22.47 1.11
N VAL A 131 -19.50 -21.39 1.67
CA VAL A 131 -20.30 -20.31 2.27
C VAL A 131 -21.02 -19.49 1.19
N ILE A 132 -20.41 -19.29 0.03
CA ILE A 132 -21.08 -18.67 -1.13
C ILE A 132 -22.38 -19.42 -1.48
N ARG A 133 -22.39 -20.77 -1.43
CA ARG A 133 -23.61 -21.56 -1.68
C ARG A 133 -24.69 -21.31 -0.64
N GLU A 134 -24.32 -21.11 0.63
CA GLU A 134 -25.27 -20.73 1.69
C GLU A 134 -25.89 -19.34 1.42
N ILE A 135 -25.06 -18.35 1.04
CA ILE A 135 -25.52 -17.00 0.68
C ILE A 135 -26.46 -17.04 -0.54
N ILE A 136 -26.13 -17.86 -1.54
CA ILE A 136 -26.99 -18.07 -2.72
C ILE A 136 -28.33 -18.71 -2.33
N SER A 137 -28.33 -19.65 -1.37
CA SER A 137 -29.59 -20.23 -0.86
C SER A 137 -30.51 -19.15 -0.30
N LEU A 138 -29.98 -18.22 0.49
CA LEU A 138 -30.76 -17.09 1.03
C LEU A 138 -31.30 -16.17 -0.06
N GLN A 139 -30.51 -15.89 -1.11
CA GLN A 139 -31.00 -15.13 -2.26
C GLN A 139 -32.10 -15.86 -3.03
N ARG A 140 -32.02 -17.19 -3.14
CA ARG A 140 -33.08 -18.03 -3.74
C ARG A 140 -34.35 -18.03 -2.90
N GLU A 141 -34.25 -18.04 -1.57
CA GLU A 141 -35.41 -17.87 -0.68
C GLU A 141 -36.09 -16.51 -0.88
N LEU A 142 -35.32 -15.43 -1.03
CA LEU A 142 -35.86 -14.11 -1.38
C LEU A 142 -36.58 -14.14 -2.73
N LEU A 143 -35.98 -14.76 -3.75
CA LEU A 143 -36.59 -14.89 -5.09
C LEU A 143 -37.91 -15.67 -5.06
N GLN A 144 -38.04 -16.68 -4.22
CA GLN A 144 -39.31 -17.41 -4.08
C GLN A 144 -40.44 -16.54 -3.51
N GLN A 145 -40.10 -15.50 -2.74
CA GLN A 145 -41.07 -14.56 -2.18
C GLN A 145 -41.42 -13.41 -3.15
N VAL A 146 -40.59 -13.19 -4.18
CA VAL A 146 -40.74 -12.11 -5.15
C VAL A 146 -40.90 -12.69 -6.55
N SER A 147 -42.13 -12.69 -7.07
CA SER A 147 -42.39 -13.15 -8.44
C SER A 147 -42.15 -12.02 -9.45
N THR A 148 -41.01 -12.06 -10.14
CA THR A 148 -40.73 -11.17 -11.29
C THR A 148 -40.41 -11.98 -12.54
N ASP A 149 -41.24 -11.85 -13.57
CA ASP A 149 -40.96 -12.45 -14.86
C ASP A 149 -39.74 -11.79 -15.52
N LYS A 150 -38.84 -12.62 -16.06
CA LYS A 150 -37.71 -12.14 -16.85
C LYS A 150 -38.19 -11.66 -18.21
N TRP A 151 -37.60 -10.57 -18.70
CA TRP A 151 -37.82 -10.10 -20.05
C TRP A 151 -37.36 -11.18 -21.03
N PRO A 152 -38.17 -11.48 -22.06
CA PRO A 152 -37.78 -12.44 -23.06
C PRO A 152 -36.57 -11.90 -23.82
N PHE A 153 -35.50 -12.68 -23.88
CA PHE A 153 -34.35 -12.40 -24.71
C PHE A 153 -33.99 -13.66 -25.47
N VAL A 154 -33.92 -13.55 -26.79
CA VAL A 154 -33.48 -14.62 -27.67
C VAL A 154 -32.11 -14.22 -28.21
N PRO A 155 -31.04 -14.93 -27.80
CA PRO A 155 -29.71 -14.69 -28.36
C PRO A 155 -29.74 -14.81 -29.88
N LYS A 156 -29.04 -13.90 -30.57
CA LYS A 156 -28.89 -13.97 -32.03
C LYS A 156 -28.17 -15.28 -32.38
N LYS A 157 -28.84 -16.17 -33.12
CA LYS A 157 -28.20 -17.38 -33.64
C LYS A 157 -27.19 -16.97 -34.73
N GLY A 158 -26.00 -17.57 -34.70
CA GLY A 158 -25.01 -17.41 -35.77
C GLY A 158 -25.57 -17.88 -37.12
N ASN A 159 -25.05 -17.33 -38.21
CA ASN A 159 -25.42 -17.75 -39.56
C ASN A 159 -24.43 -18.81 -40.04
N GLU A 160 -24.77 -20.08 -39.81
CA GLU A 160 -23.92 -21.23 -40.15
C GLU A 160 -23.51 -21.26 -41.63
N GLN A 161 -24.39 -20.81 -42.53
CA GLN A 161 -24.06 -20.72 -43.96
C GLN A 161 -23.04 -19.62 -44.23
N LEU A 162 -23.17 -18.45 -43.59
CA LEU A 162 -22.18 -17.37 -43.71
C LEU A 162 -20.82 -17.78 -43.14
N GLU A 163 -20.79 -18.48 -42.00
CA GLU A 163 -19.54 -19.00 -41.44
C GLU A 163 -18.86 -20.01 -42.38
N ALA A 164 -19.64 -20.88 -43.03
CA ALA A 164 -19.12 -21.81 -44.04
C ALA A 164 -18.62 -21.08 -45.31
N ASP A 165 -19.40 -20.12 -45.82
CA ASP A 165 -19.04 -19.27 -46.97
C ASP A 165 -17.72 -18.52 -46.68
N LEU A 166 -17.59 -17.93 -45.49
CA LEU A 166 -16.39 -17.22 -45.03
C LEU A 166 -15.19 -18.15 -44.88
N GLY A 167 -15.37 -19.32 -44.27
CA GLY A 167 -14.30 -20.31 -44.14
C GLY A 167 -13.75 -20.73 -45.50
N ALA A 168 -14.60 -20.96 -46.49
CA ALA A 168 -14.18 -21.28 -47.85
C ALA A 168 -13.48 -20.10 -48.55
N PHE A 169 -13.93 -18.87 -48.31
CA PHE A 169 -13.31 -17.67 -48.89
C PHE A 169 -11.92 -17.38 -48.31
N LEU A 170 -11.76 -17.55 -46.99
CA LEU A 170 -10.50 -17.28 -46.31
C LEU A 170 -9.47 -18.39 -46.55
N GLY A 171 -9.91 -19.65 -46.63
CA GLY A 171 -9.03 -20.81 -46.75
C GLY A 171 -7.96 -20.82 -45.64
N ASP A 172 -6.73 -21.17 -46.02
CA ASP A 172 -5.59 -21.22 -45.08
C ASP A 172 -5.03 -19.83 -44.72
N ARG A 173 -5.47 -18.75 -45.39
CA ARG A 173 -4.92 -17.41 -45.16
C ARG A 173 -5.15 -16.91 -43.72
N LEU A 174 -6.31 -17.24 -43.15
CA LEU A 174 -6.61 -16.90 -41.75
C LEU A 174 -5.69 -17.68 -40.79
N HIS A 175 -5.47 -18.96 -41.08
CA HIS A 175 -4.59 -19.83 -40.30
C HIS A 175 -3.15 -19.32 -40.30
N GLU A 176 -2.64 -18.88 -41.46
CA GLU A 176 -1.32 -18.28 -41.64
C GLU A 176 -1.20 -16.94 -40.90
N ALA A 177 -2.16 -16.03 -41.09
CA ALA A 177 -2.16 -14.71 -40.44
C ALA A 177 -2.18 -14.81 -38.90
N VAL A 178 -3.01 -15.69 -38.35
CA VAL A 178 -3.14 -15.90 -36.89
C VAL A 178 -1.83 -16.40 -36.26
N ARG A 179 -1.03 -17.17 -36.99
CA ARG A 179 0.24 -17.76 -36.52
C ARG A 179 1.46 -16.86 -36.74
N ASN A 180 1.24 -15.60 -37.13
CA ASN A 180 2.32 -14.63 -37.23
C ASN A 180 2.77 -14.19 -35.82
N ALA A 181 4.06 -14.36 -35.53
CA ALA A 181 4.62 -14.07 -34.21
C ALA A 181 4.68 -12.57 -33.87
N ASP A 182 4.76 -11.70 -34.88
CA ASP A 182 4.71 -10.26 -34.66
C ASP A 182 3.25 -9.79 -34.50
N LYS A 183 2.93 -9.23 -33.33
CA LYS A 183 1.58 -8.72 -33.02
C LYS A 183 1.08 -7.69 -34.05
N VAL A 184 1.92 -6.75 -34.48
CA VAL A 184 1.50 -5.66 -35.37
C VAL A 184 1.17 -6.24 -36.73
N VAL A 185 2.08 -7.05 -37.29
CA VAL A 185 1.88 -7.70 -38.59
C VAL A 185 0.66 -8.61 -38.55
N ARG A 186 0.51 -9.42 -37.50
CA ARG A 186 -0.66 -10.28 -37.31
C ARG A 186 -1.97 -9.49 -37.31
N LEU A 187 -2.03 -8.38 -36.57
CA LEU A 187 -3.24 -7.55 -36.51
C LEU A 187 -3.55 -6.93 -37.88
N GLU A 188 -2.54 -6.38 -38.56
CA GLU A 188 -2.71 -5.83 -39.91
C GLU A 188 -3.22 -6.89 -40.90
N GLU A 189 -2.63 -8.10 -40.88
CA GLU A 189 -3.05 -9.21 -41.73
C GLU A 189 -4.49 -9.66 -41.41
N THR A 190 -4.84 -9.83 -40.13
CA THR A 190 -6.20 -10.24 -39.75
C THR A 190 -7.24 -9.15 -40.06
N ASP A 191 -6.90 -7.87 -39.91
CA ASP A 191 -7.79 -6.76 -40.22
C ASP A 191 -7.98 -6.61 -41.74
N GLU A 192 -6.92 -6.84 -42.53
CA GLU A 192 -7.01 -6.83 -43.99
C GLU A 192 -7.88 -7.98 -44.50
N LEU A 193 -7.71 -9.18 -43.95
CA LEU A 193 -8.54 -10.34 -44.28
C LEU A 193 -10.02 -10.08 -43.97
N GLU A 194 -10.32 -9.43 -42.84
CA GLU A 194 -11.67 -9.03 -42.49
C GLU A 194 -12.23 -8.01 -43.50
N ALA A 195 -11.47 -6.95 -43.81
CA ALA A 195 -11.89 -5.92 -44.74
C ALA A 195 -12.18 -6.50 -46.14
N GLN A 196 -11.36 -7.46 -46.60
CA GLN A 196 -11.59 -8.20 -47.84
C GLN A 196 -12.87 -9.05 -47.78
N ALA A 197 -13.11 -9.75 -46.66
CA ALA A 197 -14.32 -10.53 -46.46
C ALA A 197 -15.58 -9.65 -46.46
N ILE A 198 -15.54 -8.51 -45.76
CA ILE A 198 -16.63 -7.52 -45.77
C ILE A 198 -16.87 -7.05 -47.21
N ALA A 199 -15.83 -6.60 -47.91
CA ALA A 199 -15.94 -6.12 -49.27
C ALA A 199 -16.50 -7.19 -50.23
N HIS A 200 -16.13 -8.46 -50.06
CA HIS A 200 -16.63 -9.55 -50.89
C HIS A 200 -18.12 -9.82 -50.64
N PHE A 201 -18.50 -10.05 -49.38
CA PHE A 201 -19.85 -10.52 -49.01
C PHE A 201 -20.90 -9.41 -48.87
N SER A 202 -20.47 -8.14 -48.74
CA SER A 202 -21.39 -7.00 -48.71
C SER A 202 -21.62 -6.35 -50.07
N THR A 203 -21.12 -6.93 -51.17
CA THR A 203 -21.44 -6.47 -52.53
C THR A 203 -22.84 -6.94 -52.95
N ALA A 204 -23.55 -6.08 -53.68
CA ALA A 204 -24.86 -6.38 -54.24
C ALA A 204 -24.88 -5.95 -55.72
N GLU A 205 -25.65 -6.67 -56.54
CA GLU A 205 -25.96 -6.20 -57.90
C GLU A 205 -26.73 -4.87 -57.86
N VAL A 206 -26.61 -4.07 -58.93
CA VAL A 206 -27.31 -2.78 -59.02
C VAL A 206 -28.81 -2.98 -58.88
N GLY A 207 -29.38 -2.43 -57.79
CA GLY A 207 -30.80 -2.54 -57.47
C GLY A 207 -31.18 -3.63 -56.47
N GLN A 208 -30.22 -4.41 -55.95
CA GLN A 208 -30.45 -5.43 -54.92
C GLN A 208 -29.81 -5.04 -53.57
N GLN A 209 -30.33 -5.60 -52.48
CA GLN A 209 -29.65 -5.52 -51.17
C GLN A 209 -28.57 -6.60 -51.08
N PRO A 210 -27.45 -6.33 -50.38
CA PRO A 210 -26.40 -7.32 -50.20
C PRO A 210 -26.93 -8.53 -49.43
N LYS A 211 -26.38 -9.71 -49.76
CA LYS A 211 -26.76 -11.00 -49.16
C LYS A 211 -26.58 -10.99 -47.64
N TYR A 212 -25.54 -10.31 -47.14
CA TYR A 212 -25.22 -10.18 -45.72
C TYR A 212 -24.86 -8.74 -45.37
N ARG A 213 -25.15 -8.33 -44.13
CA ARG A 213 -24.72 -7.01 -43.62
C ARG A 213 -23.28 -7.07 -43.11
N SER A 214 -22.53 -5.96 -43.21
CA SER A 214 -21.16 -5.89 -42.71
C SER A 214 -21.02 -6.29 -41.24
N ALA A 215 -21.99 -5.93 -40.39
CA ALA A 215 -22.00 -6.33 -38.99
C ALA A 215 -22.18 -7.84 -38.78
N GLU A 216 -22.92 -8.52 -39.66
CA GLU A 216 -23.09 -9.98 -39.61
C GLU A 216 -21.84 -10.70 -40.08
N ILE A 217 -21.15 -10.14 -41.07
CA ILE A 217 -19.86 -10.63 -41.57
C ILE A 217 -18.79 -10.48 -40.49
N HIS A 218 -18.71 -9.32 -39.82
CA HIS A 218 -17.81 -9.08 -38.69
C HIS A 218 -18.06 -10.08 -37.55
N ASP A 219 -19.31 -10.23 -37.10
CA ASP A 219 -19.67 -11.18 -36.03
C ASP A 219 -19.24 -12.63 -36.38
N ALA A 220 -19.41 -13.04 -37.64
CA ALA A 220 -19.04 -14.38 -38.11
C ALA A 220 -17.51 -14.54 -38.29
N TYR A 221 -16.81 -13.50 -38.77
CA TYR A 221 -15.36 -13.48 -38.88
C TYR A 221 -14.69 -13.59 -37.50
N GLU A 222 -15.15 -12.81 -36.52
CA GLU A 222 -14.69 -12.90 -35.12
C GLU A 222 -14.91 -14.30 -34.52
N ALA A 223 -16.03 -14.95 -34.85
CA ALA A 223 -16.30 -16.32 -34.41
C ALA A 223 -15.31 -17.32 -35.03
N LEU A 224 -14.98 -17.17 -36.32
CA LEU A 224 -13.98 -17.98 -37.02
C LEU A 224 -12.57 -17.75 -36.46
N LEU A 225 -12.17 -16.49 -36.26
CA LEU A 225 -10.90 -16.11 -35.65
C LEU A 225 -10.75 -16.72 -34.25
N LYS A 226 -11.79 -16.60 -33.42
CA LYS A 226 -11.83 -17.23 -32.10
C LYS A 226 -11.67 -18.75 -32.19
N ARG A 227 -12.34 -19.39 -33.13
CA ARG A 227 -12.25 -20.85 -33.31
C ARG A 227 -10.83 -21.26 -33.72
N GLU A 228 -10.24 -20.58 -34.69
CA GLU A 228 -8.89 -20.87 -35.22
C GLU A 228 -7.80 -20.79 -34.13
N VAL A 229 -7.82 -19.71 -33.33
CA VAL A 229 -6.87 -19.55 -32.22
C VAL A 229 -7.04 -20.68 -31.20
N ARG A 230 -8.29 -21.00 -30.84
CA ARG A 230 -8.58 -22.01 -29.81
C ARG A 230 -8.26 -23.42 -30.29
N SER A 231 -8.56 -23.77 -31.54
CA SER A 231 -8.22 -25.09 -32.09
C SER A 231 -6.71 -25.26 -32.20
N GLY A 232 -5.98 -24.24 -32.66
CA GLY A 232 -4.51 -24.30 -32.70
C GLY A 232 -3.90 -24.59 -31.33
N ILE A 233 -4.40 -23.96 -30.27
CA ILE A 233 -3.91 -24.18 -28.91
C ILE A 233 -4.32 -25.55 -28.36
N LEU A 234 -5.58 -25.96 -28.55
CA LEU A 234 -6.12 -27.20 -27.97
C LEU A 234 -5.67 -28.46 -28.71
N GLU A 235 -5.54 -28.39 -30.04
CA GLU A 235 -5.28 -29.54 -30.92
C GLU A 235 -3.81 -29.63 -31.31
N ASP A 236 -3.23 -28.53 -31.78
CA ASP A 236 -1.84 -28.51 -32.25
C ASP A 236 -0.85 -28.25 -31.10
N GLY A 237 -1.33 -27.68 -29.98
CA GLY A 237 -0.47 -27.23 -28.87
C GLY A 237 0.38 -26.01 -29.22
N VAL A 238 0.01 -25.27 -30.27
CA VAL A 238 0.77 -24.12 -30.77
C VAL A 238 0.00 -22.84 -30.53
N ARG A 239 0.65 -21.87 -29.89
CA ARG A 239 0.09 -20.54 -29.62
C ARG A 239 0.22 -19.62 -30.84
N PRO A 240 -0.53 -18.52 -30.91
CA PRO A 240 -0.45 -17.56 -32.02
C PRO A 240 0.96 -17.02 -32.30
N ASP A 241 1.84 -17.00 -31.30
CA ASP A 241 3.24 -16.57 -31.44
C ASP A 241 4.25 -17.72 -31.55
N GLY A 242 3.78 -18.96 -31.72
CA GLY A 242 4.60 -20.16 -31.88
C GLY A 242 5.11 -20.78 -30.58
N ARG A 243 4.83 -20.19 -29.42
CA ARG A 243 5.23 -20.72 -28.12
C ARG A 243 4.44 -21.97 -27.72
N SER A 244 5.02 -22.76 -26.82
CA SER A 244 4.29 -23.79 -26.07
C SER A 244 3.41 -23.18 -24.97
N GLU A 245 2.57 -24.00 -24.37
CA GLU A 245 1.67 -23.60 -23.27
C GLU A 245 2.41 -23.11 -22.02
N THR A 246 3.63 -23.57 -21.75
CA THR A 246 4.42 -23.20 -20.55
C THR A 246 5.49 -22.14 -20.82
N GLU A 247 5.81 -21.87 -22.09
CA GLU A 247 6.90 -20.99 -22.46
C GLU A 247 6.61 -19.51 -22.17
N ILE A 248 7.55 -18.85 -21.50
CA ILE A 248 7.49 -17.43 -21.14
C ILE A 248 8.20 -16.61 -22.22
N ARG A 249 7.65 -15.43 -22.57
CA ARG A 249 8.28 -14.55 -23.56
C ARG A 249 9.66 -14.08 -23.10
N PRO A 250 10.56 -13.69 -24.02
CA PRO A 250 11.86 -13.15 -23.67
C PRO A 250 11.76 -12.00 -22.66
N ILE A 251 12.59 -12.05 -21.62
CA ILE A 251 12.64 -11.06 -20.55
C ILE A 251 13.94 -10.28 -20.64
N SER A 252 13.86 -8.96 -20.52
CA SER A 252 15.00 -8.09 -20.25
C SER A 252 14.63 -7.06 -19.20
N SER A 253 15.60 -6.70 -18.38
CA SER A 253 15.42 -5.66 -17.37
C SER A 253 16.69 -4.83 -17.18
N GLU A 254 16.49 -3.59 -16.76
CA GLU A 254 17.55 -2.64 -16.45
C GLU A 254 17.13 -1.84 -15.21
N VAL A 255 18.09 -1.50 -14.34
CA VAL A 255 17.89 -0.66 -13.15
C VAL A 255 18.74 0.61 -13.21
N GLY A 256 18.35 1.66 -12.52
CA GLY A 256 19.10 2.92 -12.50
C GLY A 256 19.02 3.71 -13.82
N TYR A 257 18.04 3.42 -14.67
CA TYR A 257 17.87 4.01 -16.00
C TYR A 257 17.63 5.53 -15.95
N LEU A 258 16.89 6.02 -14.95
CA LEU A 258 16.59 7.44 -14.81
C LEU A 258 17.61 8.13 -13.88
N PRO A 259 18.43 9.09 -14.38
CA PRO A 259 19.58 9.62 -13.64
C PRO A 259 19.28 10.30 -12.30
N ARG A 260 18.02 10.69 -12.06
CA ARG A 260 17.58 11.50 -10.92
C ARG A 260 16.55 10.80 -10.04
N ALA A 261 16.03 9.65 -10.45
CA ALA A 261 15.07 8.91 -9.66
C ALA A 261 15.75 8.37 -8.39
N HIS A 262 14.97 8.13 -7.33
CA HIS A 262 15.52 7.47 -6.14
C HIS A 262 15.73 5.98 -6.43
N GLY A 263 14.82 5.37 -7.20
CA GLY A 263 15.06 4.11 -7.88
C GLY A 263 14.31 4.09 -9.20
N SER A 264 14.81 3.35 -10.18
CA SER A 264 14.13 3.19 -11.46
C SER A 264 14.42 1.84 -12.07
N ALA A 265 13.46 1.31 -12.80
CA ALA A 265 13.64 0.10 -13.57
C ALA A 265 12.86 0.12 -14.87
N ILE A 266 13.44 -0.48 -15.91
CA ILE A 266 12.72 -0.91 -17.11
C ILE A 266 12.58 -2.42 -17.01
N PHE A 267 11.34 -2.91 -17.10
CA PHE A 267 11.06 -4.33 -17.22
C PHE A 267 10.34 -4.59 -18.55
N THR A 268 10.90 -5.48 -19.37
CA THR A 268 10.35 -5.88 -20.66
C THR A 268 10.14 -7.39 -20.69
N ARG A 269 8.94 -7.82 -21.07
CA ARG A 269 8.57 -9.22 -21.31
C ARG A 269 7.85 -9.32 -22.65
N GLY A 270 8.53 -9.86 -23.65
CA GLY A 270 8.11 -9.80 -25.05
C GLY A 270 7.85 -8.35 -25.49
N GLN A 271 6.64 -8.07 -25.97
CA GLN A 271 6.21 -6.72 -26.37
C GLN A 271 5.52 -5.95 -25.24
N THR A 272 5.61 -6.41 -24.00
CA THR A 272 5.10 -5.69 -22.82
C THR A 272 6.27 -5.01 -22.12
N GLN A 273 6.25 -3.68 -22.00
CA GLN A 273 7.30 -2.91 -21.35
C GLN A 273 6.72 -1.91 -20.37
N VAL A 274 7.28 -1.90 -19.16
CA VAL A 274 6.92 -0.97 -18.09
C VAL A 274 8.18 -0.29 -17.57
N VAL A 275 8.12 1.04 -17.47
CA VAL A 275 9.12 1.85 -16.79
C VAL A 275 8.56 2.20 -15.42
N THR A 276 9.23 1.78 -14.35
CA THR A 276 8.82 2.10 -12.98
C THR A 276 9.80 3.06 -12.33
N VAL A 277 9.25 4.06 -11.63
CA VAL A 277 10.00 5.07 -10.90
C VAL A 277 9.59 5.04 -9.45
N LEU A 278 10.56 4.87 -8.55
CA LEU A 278 10.37 5.02 -7.11
C LEU A 278 10.80 6.43 -6.66
N THR A 279 9.94 7.05 -5.86
CA THR A 279 10.25 8.25 -5.08
C THR A 279 10.08 7.94 -3.60
N LEU A 280 11.09 8.26 -2.81
CA LEU A 280 11.10 8.18 -1.35
C LEU A 280 10.86 9.59 -0.77
N GLY A 281 9.89 9.70 0.13
CA GLY A 281 9.52 10.93 0.83
C GLY A 281 9.55 10.75 2.36
N SER A 282 9.43 11.86 3.08
CA SER A 282 9.22 11.86 4.54
C SER A 282 7.86 11.25 4.90
N THR A 283 7.71 10.73 6.11
CA THR A 283 6.42 10.19 6.61
C THR A 283 5.26 11.17 6.51
N SER A 284 5.48 12.48 6.66
CA SER A 284 4.44 13.51 6.48
C SER A 284 3.90 13.66 5.04
N GLU A 285 4.52 12.99 4.07
CA GLU A 285 4.07 12.95 2.67
C GLU A 285 3.18 11.74 2.36
N GLU A 286 2.79 10.98 3.40
CA GLU A 286 1.76 9.94 3.28
C GLU A 286 0.46 10.48 2.68
N GLN A 287 -0.22 9.63 1.92
CA GLN A 287 -1.52 9.97 1.35
C GLN A 287 -2.58 9.84 2.44
N ARG A 288 -3.21 10.96 2.82
CA ARG A 288 -4.37 10.93 3.72
C ARG A 288 -5.59 10.37 3.00
N LEU A 289 -6.30 9.48 3.67
CA LEU A 289 -7.51 8.85 3.21
C LEU A 289 -8.70 9.41 4.00
N ASP A 290 -9.75 9.74 3.27
CA ASP A 290 -11.04 10.15 3.83
C ASP A 290 -12.07 9.17 3.27
N SER A 291 -12.30 8.08 4.01
CA SER A 291 -13.12 6.96 3.58
C SER A 291 -13.90 6.36 4.75
N ILE A 292 -14.75 5.37 4.46
CA ILE A 292 -15.50 4.61 5.47
C ILE A 292 -14.59 3.56 6.16
N SER A 293 -13.44 3.22 5.55
CA SER A 293 -12.43 2.34 6.16
C SER A 293 -11.81 2.99 7.39
N PRO A 294 -11.42 2.22 8.42
CA PRO A 294 -10.60 2.73 9.52
C PRO A 294 -9.24 3.31 9.07
N ASP A 295 -8.74 2.94 7.89
CA ASP A 295 -7.49 3.47 7.36
C ASP A 295 -7.56 4.98 7.11
N THR A 296 -6.71 5.73 7.81
CA THR A 296 -6.64 7.20 7.67
C THR A 296 -5.52 7.67 6.76
N SER A 297 -4.53 6.83 6.48
CA SER A 297 -3.40 7.20 5.64
C SER A 297 -2.74 5.99 4.98
N LYS A 298 -1.88 6.28 4.00
CA LYS A 298 -1.18 5.28 3.20
C LYS A 298 0.24 5.74 2.90
N ARG A 299 1.22 4.89 3.26
CA ARG A 299 2.65 5.19 3.08
C ARG A 299 3.26 4.54 1.86
N TYR A 300 2.71 3.43 1.40
CA TYR A 300 3.10 2.81 0.14
C TYR A 300 2.02 3.10 -0.90
N ILE A 301 2.36 3.87 -1.94
CA ILE A 301 1.43 4.38 -2.94
C ILE A 301 1.87 3.87 -4.31
N HIS A 302 1.04 3.07 -4.96
CA HIS A 302 1.29 2.62 -6.32
C HIS A 302 0.38 3.31 -7.34
N HIS A 303 0.97 4.06 -8.25
CA HIS A 303 0.26 4.60 -9.40
C HIS A 303 0.63 3.83 -10.66
N TYR A 304 -0.40 3.45 -11.39
CA TYR A 304 -0.27 2.76 -12.66
C TYR A 304 -0.88 3.62 -13.77
N ASN A 305 -0.12 3.82 -14.86
CA ASN A 305 -0.52 4.64 -15.99
C ASN A 305 -0.47 3.83 -17.29
N PHE A 306 -1.58 3.85 -18.05
CA PHE A 306 -1.72 3.17 -19.34
C PHE A 306 -2.00 4.17 -20.46
N PRO A 307 -0.96 4.85 -20.98
CA PRO A 307 -1.13 5.83 -22.04
C PRO A 307 -1.52 5.14 -23.37
N PRO A 308 -2.29 5.81 -24.25
CA PRO A 308 -2.83 5.18 -25.47
C PRO A 308 -1.75 4.79 -26.48
N TYR A 309 -0.59 5.45 -26.45
CA TYR A 309 0.55 5.07 -27.31
C TYR A 309 1.08 3.67 -26.98
N SER A 310 0.84 3.15 -25.77
CA SER A 310 1.31 1.82 -25.36
C SER A 310 0.68 0.66 -26.14
N VAL A 311 -0.45 0.94 -26.81
CA VAL A 311 -1.15 0.02 -27.71
C VAL A 311 -1.19 0.54 -29.15
N GLY A 312 -0.42 1.59 -29.47
CA GLY A 312 -0.38 2.18 -30.80
C GLY A 312 -1.60 3.03 -31.17
N GLU A 313 -2.40 3.45 -30.19
CA GLU A 313 -3.64 4.18 -30.45
C GLU A 313 -3.55 5.67 -30.10
N VAL A 314 -4.47 6.46 -30.65
CA VAL A 314 -4.66 7.88 -30.31
C VAL A 314 -6.00 8.04 -29.59
N ARG A 315 -5.96 8.45 -28.32
CA ARG A 315 -7.15 8.73 -27.50
C ARG A 315 -6.93 9.97 -26.65
N ARG A 316 -8.02 10.62 -26.24
CA ARG A 316 -7.95 11.80 -25.35
C ARG A 316 -7.45 11.38 -23.98
N LEU A 317 -6.36 11.98 -23.50
CA LEU A 317 -5.87 11.80 -22.14
C LEU A 317 -6.89 12.38 -21.15
N ARG A 318 -7.57 11.49 -20.43
CA ARG A 318 -8.44 11.82 -19.28
C ARG A 318 -7.71 11.41 -17.99
N GLY A 319 -8.38 11.56 -16.85
CA GLY A 319 -7.87 10.99 -15.60
C GLY A 319 -7.77 9.45 -15.66
N THR A 320 -7.13 8.88 -14.64
CA THR A 320 -6.98 7.42 -14.46
C THR A 320 -8.31 6.70 -14.59
N SER A 321 -8.34 5.64 -15.41
CA SER A 321 -9.52 4.81 -15.58
C SER A 321 -9.71 3.87 -14.39
N ARG A 322 -10.91 3.26 -14.27
CA ARG A 322 -11.15 2.23 -13.25
C ARG A 322 -10.15 1.07 -13.38
N ARG A 323 -9.80 0.69 -14.61
CA ARG A 323 -8.84 -0.40 -14.87
C ARG A 323 -7.43 -0.03 -14.39
N ASP A 324 -7.01 1.21 -14.62
CA ASP A 324 -5.69 1.68 -14.18
C ASP A 324 -5.57 1.66 -12.67
N ILE A 325 -6.61 2.13 -11.96
CA ILE A 325 -6.70 2.07 -10.49
C ILE A 325 -6.65 0.62 -10.01
N GLY A 326 -7.42 -0.29 -10.63
CA GLY A 326 -7.41 -1.71 -10.28
C GLY A 326 -6.07 -2.40 -10.51
N HIS A 327 -5.35 -2.08 -11.59
CA HIS A 327 -4.02 -2.61 -11.84
C HIS A 327 -2.97 -2.05 -10.87
N GLY A 328 -3.05 -0.76 -10.53
CA GLY A 328 -2.20 -0.14 -9.50
C GLY A 328 -2.40 -0.81 -8.14
N ASN A 329 -3.65 -0.96 -7.71
CA ASN A 329 -4.00 -1.65 -6.47
C ASN A 329 -3.50 -3.11 -6.46
N LEU A 330 -3.64 -3.86 -7.56
CA LEU A 330 -3.10 -5.22 -7.64
C LEU A 330 -1.58 -5.26 -7.48
N ALA A 331 -0.86 -4.35 -8.14
CA ALA A 331 0.59 -4.27 -8.01
C ALA A 331 1.01 -3.83 -6.61
N GLU A 332 0.21 -2.98 -5.98
CA GLU A 332 0.44 -2.53 -4.63
C GLU A 332 0.32 -3.64 -3.60
N ARG A 333 -0.82 -4.34 -3.63
CA ARG A 333 -1.13 -5.51 -2.80
C ARG A 333 -0.11 -6.63 -2.97
N ALA A 334 0.49 -6.76 -4.15
CA ALA A 334 1.55 -7.73 -4.42
C ALA A 334 2.88 -7.41 -3.73
N LEU A 335 3.16 -6.13 -3.42
CA LEU A 335 4.46 -5.67 -2.94
C LEU A 335 4.43 -5.28 -1.47
N LEU A 336 3.30 -4.81 -0.97
CA LEU A 336 3.16 -4.43 0.44
C LEU A 336 3.58 -5.54 1.42
N PRO A 337 3.27 -6.84 1.19
CA PRO A 337 3.64 -7.91 2.11
C PRO A 337 5.15 -8.16 2.26
N VAL A 338 5.98 -7.67 1.33
CA VAL A 338 7.44 -7.86 1.38
C VAL A 338 8.19 -6.60 1.80
N ILE A 339 7.48 -5.52 2.14
CA ILE A 339 8.10 -4.28 2.59
C ILE A 339 8.08 -4.28 4.12
N PRO A 340 9.24 -4.29 4.78
CA PRO A 340 9.30 -4.24 6.23
C PRO A 340 8.60 -3.01 6.82
N GLU A 341 7.98 -3.19 7.98
CA GLU A 341 7.32 -2.10 8.70
C GLU A 341 8.30 -0.96 9.03
N ASP A 342 9.56 -1.27 9.36
CA ASP A 342 10.57 -0.27 9.69
C ASP A 342 10.96 0.62 8.49
N GLU A 343 10.82 0.12 7.26
CA GLU A 343 10.97 0.92 6.05
C GLU A 343 9.76 1.88 5.88
N LEU A 344 8.54 1.40 6.15
CA LEU A 344 7.33 2.22 6.14
C LEU A 344 7.28 3.24 7.29
N GLU A 345 7.95 2.97 8.42
CA GLU A 345 8.13 3.92 9.51
C GLU A 345 9.07 5.07 9.18
N LYS A 346 10.05 4.83 8.29
CA LYS A 346 11.05 5.82 7.89
C LYS A 346 10.64 6.60 6.65
N TYR A 347 9.97 5.94 5.71
CA TYR A 347 9.72 6.49 4.38
C TYR A 347 8.28 6.34 3.93
N THR A 348 7.77 7.39 3.29
CA THR A 348 6.65 7.26 2.36
C THR A 348 7.23 6.89 0.99
N MET A 349 6.68 5.85 0.36
CA MET A 349 7.13 5.33 -0.92
C MET A 349 6.06 5.56 -1.97
N ARG A 350 6.42 6.24 -3.05
CA ARG A 350 5.55 6.42 -4.21
C ARG A 350 6.17 5.77 -5.43
N LEU A 351 5.48 4.79 -5.98
CA LEU A 351 5.86 4.12 -7.21
C LEU A 351 4.94 4.57 -8.32
N VAL A 352 5.51 4.84 -9.49
CA VAL A 352 4.76 5.14 -10.71
C VAL A 352 5.22 4.19 -11.79
N SER A 353 4.34 3.29 -12.21
CA SER A 353 4.56 2.39 -13.34
C SER A 353 3.92 2.96 -14.60
N GLU A 354 4.75 3.38 -15.53
CA GLU A 354 4.38 3.87 -16.86
C GLU A 354 4.46 2.72 -17.86
N VAL A 355 3.31 2.34 -18.44
CA VAL A 355 3.28 1.32 -19.49
C VAL A 355 3.70 1.96 -20.82
N VAL A 356 4.84 1.50 -21.34
CA VAL A 356 5.40 2.00 -22.61
C VAL A 356 4.92 1.18 -23.80
N SER A 357 4.74 -0.12 -23.61
CA SER A 357 4.20 -1.05 -24.62
C SER A 357 3.38 -2.15 -23.95
N SER A 358 2.30 -2.60 -24.60
CA SER A 358 1.41 -3.63 -24.07
C SER A 358 1.06 -4.69 -25.10
N ASN A 359 1.37 -5.95 -24.79
CA ASN A 359 0.85 -7.13 -25.49
C ASN A 359 0.59 -8.30 -24.53
N GLY A 360 0.39 -8.01 -23.26
CA GLY A 360 0.28 -9.02 -22.20
C GLY A 360 0.38 -8.34 -20.85
N SER A 361 -0.04 -9.02 -19.78
CA SER A 361 -0.33 -8.41 -18.48
C SER A 361 0.72 -7.39 -18.00
N THR A 362 0.38 -6.11 -18.22
CA THR A 362 1.18 -4.96 -17.80
C THR A 362 1.14 -4.78 -16.29
N SER A 363 0.05 -5.16 -15.62
CA SER A 363 -0.02 -5.19 -14.16
C SER A 363 1.09 -6.05 -13.53
N MET A 364 1.35 -7.24 -14.10
CA MET A 364 2.41 -8.13 -13.60
C MET A 364 3.81 -7.63 -13.99
N ALA A 365 3.95 -7.00 -15.17
CA ALA A 365 5.18 -6.30 -15.52
C ALA A 365 5.45 -5.10 -14.57
N SER A 366 4.41 -4.41 -14.10
CA SER A 366 4.51 -3.36 -13.10
C SER A 366 4.96 -3.89 -11.74
N VAL A 367 4.50 -5.06 -11.30
CA VAL A 367 5.03 -5.73 -10.11
C VAL A 367 6.53 -5.97 -10.26
N CYS A 368 6.96 -6.63 -11.35
CA CYS A 368 8.37 -6.93 -11.58
C CYS A 368 9.23 -5.66 -11.66
N GLY A 369 8.79 -4.64 -12.41
CA GLY A 369 9.49 -3.36 -12.50
C GLY A 369 9.55 -2.60 -11.18
N SER A 370 8.49 -2.70 -10.36
CA SER A 370 8.45 -2.07 -9.04
C SER A 370 9.40 -2.76 -8.06
N THR A 371 9.46 -4.09 -8.04
CA THR A 371 10.45 -4.85 -7.27
C THR A 371 11.87 -4.39 -7.61
N LEU A 372 12.20 -4.32 -8.90
CA LEU A 372 13.52 -3.87 -9.36
C LEU A 372 13.80 -2.41 -8.96
N ALA A 373 12.82 -1.52 -9.05
CA ALA A 373 12.98 -0.12 -8.65
C ALA A 373 13.14 0.06 -7.13
N LEU A 374 12.48 -0.76 -6.31
CA LEU A 374 12.68 -0.81 -4.85
C LEU A 374 14.10 -1.25 -4.51
N MET A 375 14.57 -2.33 -5.13
CA MET A 375 15.93 -2.85 -4.94
C MET A 375 16.99 -1.83 -5.41
N ASP A 376 16.77 -1.18 -6.55
CA ASP A 376 17.65 -0.14 -7.09
C ASP A 376 17.76 1.08 -6.16
N ALA A 377 16.67 1.43 -5.47
CA ALA A 377 16.67 2.51 -4.48
C ALA A 377 17.29 2.13 -3.13
N GLY A 378 17.66 0.86 -2.93
CA GLY A 378 18.14 0.33 -1.66
C GLY A 378 17.04 0.14 -0.62
N VAL A 379 15.78 -0.04 -1.01
CA VAL A 379 14.71 -0.45 -0.10
C VAL A 379 14.94 -1.90 0.31
N ALA A 380 15.05 -2.16 1.61
CA ALA A 380 15.35 -3.48 2.15
C ALA A 380 14.11 -4.39 2.14
N ILE A 381 13.56 -4.68 0.95
CA ILE A 381 12.46 -5.64 0.81
C ILE A 381 12.91 -7.04 1.28
N GLU A 382 12.02 -7.77 1.96
CA GLU A 382 12.34 -9.09 2.53
C GLU A 382 12.65 -10.13 1.45
N SER A 383 11.91 -10.07 0.34
CA SER A 383 12.12 -10.96 -0.79
C SER A 383 11.64 -10.31 -2.10
N PRO A 384 12.38 -10.46 -3.21
CA PRO A 384 11.93 -9.93 -4.50
C PRO A 384 10.66 -10.65 -5.00
N VAL A 385 9.69 -9.87 -5.48
CA VAL A 385 8.40 -10.35 -5.97
C VAL A 385 8.38 -10.34 -7.50
N ALA A 386 7.94 -11.43 -8.10
CA ALA A 386 7.68 -11.53 -9.53
C ALA A 386 6.18 -11.81 -9.80
N GLY A 387 5.68 -11.33 -10.94
CA GLY A 387 4.29 -11.52 -11.36
C GLY A 387 4.17 -12.23 -12.71
N ILE A 388 3.20 -13.13 -12.83
CA ILE A 388 2.85 -13.81 -14.08
C ILE A 388 1.34 -13.71 -14.35
N ALA A 389 0.98 -13.64 -15.62
CA ALA A 389 -0.40 -13.78 -16.06
C ALA A 389 -0.57 -15.08 -16.82
N MET A 390 -1.68 -15.73 -16.53
CA MET A 390 -1.98 -17.08 -16.92
C MET A 390 -3.36 -17.09 -17.54
N GLY A 391 -3.59 -18.02 -18.46
CA GLY A 391 -4.89 -18.20 -19.10
C GLY A 391 -5.30 -19.65 -19.16
N LEU A 392 -6.56 -19.87 -19.51
CA LEU A 392 -7.10 -21.19 -19.74
C LEU A 392 -7.94 -21.18 -21.02
N ILE A 393 -7.78 -22.23 -21.81
CA ILE A 393 -8.71 -22.56 -22.89
C ILE A 393 -9.29 -23.94 -22.60
N THR A 394 -10.60 -24.03 -22.67
CA THR A 394 -11.37 -25.26 -22.45
C THR A 394 -12.20 -25.61 -23.68
N ASP A 395 -12.37 -26.90 -23.94
CA ASP A 395 -13.39 -27.39 -24.87
C ASP A 395 -14.54 -27.96 -24.04
N PRO A 396 -15.68 -27.25 -23.93
CA PRO A 396 -16.80 -27.71 -23.12
C PRO A 396 -17.43 -29.01 -23.65
N THR A 397 -17.19 -29.37 -24.92
CA THR A 397 -17.73 -30.59 -25.52
C THR A 397 -16.90 -31.81 -25.14
N THR A 398 -15.57 -31.68 -25.13
CA THR A 398 -14.66 -32.80 -24.85
C THR A 398 -14.09 -32.81 -23.44
N GLY A 399 -14.23 -31.70 -22.70
CA GLY A 399 -13.62 -31.50 -21.38
C GLY A 399 -12.11 -31.23 -21.43
N ARG A 400 -11.49 -31.19 -22.62
CA ARG A 400 -10.06 -30.91 -22.77
C ARG A 400 -9.76 -29.47 -22.37
N TYR A 401 -8.61 -29.23 -21.75
CA TYR A 401 -8.14 -27.89 -21.43
C TYR A 401 -6.64 -27.72 -21.63
N LYS A 402 -6.21 -26.47 -21.78
CA LYS A 402 -4.81 -26.04 -21.80
C LYS A 402 -4.63 -24.80 -20.91
N VAL A 403 -3.72 -24.89 -19.95
CA VAL A 403 -3.25 -23.77 -19.12
C VAL A 403 -2.12 -23.06 -19.86
N LEU A 404 -2.22 -21.76 -20.02
CA LEU A 404 -1.27 -20.94 -20.77
C LEU A 404 -0.48 -20.03 -19.83
N SER A 405 0.85 -20.11 -19.90
CA SER A 405 1.77 -19.23 -19.19
C SER A 405 2.07 -17.95 -19.99
N ASP A 406 2.14 -16.84 -19.27
CA ASP A 406 2.50 -15.52 -19.82
C ASP A 406 1.66 -15.15 -21.06
N ILE A 407 0.35 -15.04 -20.83
CA ILE A 407 -0.62 -14.81 -21.91
C ILE A 407 -0.44 -13.47 -22.63
N GLN A 408 -0.75 -13.49 -23.93
CA GLN A 408 -0.88 -12.32 -24.79
C GLN A 408 -2.29 -11.72 -24.72
N GLY A 409 -2.45 -10.48 -25.19
CA GLY A 409 -3.76 -9.81 -25.19
C GLY A 409 -4.83 -10.58 -25.98
N MET A 410 -4.45 -11.22 -27.09
CA MET A 410 -5.35 -12.06 -27.89
C MET A 410 -5.79 -13.32 -27.13
N GLU A 411 -4.88 -13.95 -26.38
CA GLU A 411 -5.17 -15.16 -25.60
C GLU A 411 -6.07 -14.87 -24.39
N ASP A 412 -5.93 -13.70 -23.76
CA ASP A 412 -6.89 -13.22 -22.75
C ASP A 412 -8.28 -13.00 -23.36
N ALA A 413 -8.37 -12.26 -24.47
CA ALA A 413 -9.64 -11.92 -25.11
C ALA A 413 -10.43 -13.17 -25.56
N LEU A 414 -9.72 -14.22 -26.00
CA LEU A 414 -10.31 -15.43 -26.56
C LEU A 414 -10.36 -16.61 -25.57
N GLY A 415 -9.68 -16.48 -24.43
CA GLY A 415 -9.61 -17.46 -23.35
C GLY A 415 -10.85 -17.50 -22.47
N ASP A 416 -10.91 -18.53 -21.64
CA ASP A 416 -12.04 -18.84 -20.76
C ASP A 416 -11.81 -18.43 -19.30
N MET A 417 -10.54 -18.27 -18.92
CA MET A 417 -10.11 -17.75 -17.63
C MET A 417 -8.84 -16.93 -17.85
N ASP A 418 -8.75 -15.79 -17.17
CA ASP A 418 -7.50 -15.07 -16.99
C ASP A 418 -7.22 -14.92 -15.50
N PHE A 419 -6.02 -15.31 -15.07
CA PHE A 419 -5.62 -15.07 -13.70
C PHE A 419 -4.17 -14.62 -13.61
N LYS A 420 -3.89 -13.87 -12.56
CA LYS A 420 -2.65 -13.15 -12.32
C LYS A 420 -2.19 -13.56 -10.93
N VAL A 421 -0.94 -13.96 -10.83
CA VAL A 421 -0.32 -14.37 -9.58
C VAL A 421 0.99 -13.63 -9.44
N ALA A 422 1.16 -12.96 -8.31
CA ALA A 422 2.40 -12.35 -7.89
C ALA A 422 2.86 -12.98 -6.58
N GLY A 423 4.17 -13.06 -6.38
CA GLY A 423 4.74 -13.71 -5.21
C GLY A 423 6.25 -13.78 -5.23
N THR A 424 6.78 -14.26 -4.12
CA THR A 424 8.21 -14.50 -3.92
C THR A 424 8.54 -15.95 -4.29
N LYS A 425 9.76 -16.37 -3.96
CA LYS A 425 10.14 -17.80 -3.96
C LYS A 425 9.43 -18.60 -2.87
N ASN A 426 8.94 -17.95 -1.81
CA ASN A 426 8.36 -18.60 -0.64
C ASN A 426 6.85 -18.81 -0.78
N GLY A 427 6.16 -17.96 -1.53
CA GLY A 427 4.72 -18.08 -1.75
C GLY A 427 4.13 -16.91 -2.52
N VAL A 428 2.80 -16.86 -2.58
CA VAL A 428 1.99 -15.88 -3.29
C VAL A 428 1.76 -14.66 -2.41
N THR A 429 1.97 -13.48 -2.97
CA THR A 429 1.68 -12.20 -2.30
C THR A 429 0.42 -11.54 -2.81
N ALA A 430 0.02 -11.80 -4.05
CA ALA A 430 -1.28 -11.38 -4.57
C ALA A 430 -1.80 -12.31 -5.67
N ILE A 431 -3.13 -12.42 -5.72
CA ILE A 431 -3.85 -13.21 -6.71
C ILE A 431 -5.05 -12.42 -7.24
N GLN A 432 -5.29 -12.52 -8.54
CA GLN A 432 -6.49 -12.01 -9.17
C GLN A 432 -6.93 -12.99 -10.26
N MET A 433 -8.15 -13.48 -10.20
CA MET A 433 -8.71 -14.43 -11.16
C MET A 433 -10.07 -13.93 -11.66
N ASP A 434 -10.27 -14.01 -12.97
CA ASP A 434 -11.52 -13.74 -13.65
C ASP A 434 -11.88 -14.95 -14.52
N ILE A 435 -13.01 -15.59 -14.21
CA ILE A 435 -13.49 -16.78 -14.90
C ILE A 435 -14.69 -16.38 -15.77
N LYS A 436 -14.59 -16.66 -17.07
CA LYS A 436 -15.59 -16.26 -18.09
C LYS A 436 -16.55 -17.39 -18.44
N VAL A 437 -16.28 -18.62 -18.01
CA VAL A 437 -17.06 -19.82 -18.31
C VAL A 437 -17.41 -20.60 -17.05
N LYS A 438 -18.48 -21.40 -17.13
CA LYS A 438 -18.81 -22.35 -16.06
C LYS A 438 -17.89 -23.58 -16.12
N GLY A 439 -17.66 -24.23 -14.98
CA GLY A 439 -17.03 -25.56 -14.94
C GLY A 439 -15.52 -25.61 -14.75
N ILE A 440 -14.90 -24.57 -14.17
CA ILE A 440 -13.51 -24.67 -13.72
C ILE A 440 -13.46 -25.52 -12.44
N THR A 441 -12.86 -26.71 -12.54
CA THR A 441 -12.73 -27.63 -11.40
C THR A 441 -11.56 -27.23 -10.49
N PRO A 442 -11.57 -27.66 -9.21
CA PRO A 442 -10.42 -27.48 -8.31
C PRO A 442 -9.11 -28.07 -8.87
N GLU A 443 -9.19 -29.15 -9.64
CA GLU A 443 -8.04 -29.77 -10.31
C GLU A 443 -7.42 -28.82 -11.35
N ILE A 444 -8.25 -28.18 -12.18
CA ILE A 444 -7.78 -27.19 -13.16
C ILE A 444 -7.13 -25.99 -12.45
N MET A 445 -7.71 -25.52 -11.34
CA MET A 445 -7.12 -24.42 -10.56
C MET A 445 -5.76 -24.81 -9.97
N ARG A 446 -5.62 -26.04 -9.47
CA ARG A 446 -4.37 -26.57 -8.94
C ARG A 446 -3.27 -26.62 -10.00
N ASP A 447 -3.57 -27.20 -11.17
CA ASP A 447 -2.64 -27.24 -12.30
C ASP A 447 -2.22 -25.83 -12.71
N ALA A 448 -3.18 -24.91 -12.77
CA ALA A 448 -2.95 -23.54 -13.14
C ALA A 448 -2.03 -22.81 -12.15
N LEU A 449 -2.28 -22.93 -10.84
CA LEU A 449 -1.44 -22.34 -9.80
C LEU A 449 -0.03 -22.93 -9.79
N HIS A 450 0.12 -24.24 -9.97
CA HIS A 450 1.43 -24.89 -10.05
C HIS A 450 2.23 -24.39 -11.27
N GLN A 451 1.62 -24.33 -12.45
CA GLN A 451 2.26 -23.78 -13.64
C GLN A 451 2.58 -22.28 -13.49
N ALA A 452 1.75 -21.53 -12.75
CA ALA A 452 2.02 -20.14 -12.40
C ALA A 452 3.23 -20.00 -11.46
N TYR A 453 3.39 -20.90 -10.49
CA TYR A 453 4.56 -20.95 -9.62
C TYR A 453 5.84 -21.13 -10.44
N GLU A 454 5.90 -22.14 -11.32
CA GLU A 454 7.06 -22.39 -12.17
C GLU A 454 7.42 -21.18 -13.04
N GLY A 455 6.40 -20.58 -13.66
CA GLY A 455 6.59 -19.39 -14.47
C GLY A 455 7.07 -18.18 -13.67
N ARG A 456 6.54 -17.99 -12.46
CA ARG A 456 6.96 -16.94 -11.53
C ARG A 456 8.43 -17.12 -11.13
N GLN A 457 8.86 -18.34 -10.81
CA GLN A 457 10.26 -18.62 -10.47
C GLN A 457 11.21 -18.33 -11.65
N HIS A 458 10.80 -18.65 -12.88
CA HIS A 458 11.59 -18.29 -14.07
C HIS A 458 11.76 -16.78 -14.23
N ILE A 459 10.66 -16.01 -14.10
CA ILE A 459 10.69 -14.54 -14.20
C ILE A 459 11.54 -13.95 -13.08
N LEU A 460 11.40 -14.45 -11.86
CA LEU A 460 12.19 -14.04 -10.70
C LEU A 460 13.68 -14.25 -10.95
N GLY A 461 14.07 -15.43 -11.47
CA GLY A 461 15.45 -15.71 -11.85
C GLY A 461 16.02 -14.69 -12.84
N LYS A 462 15.24 -14.32 -13.87
CA LYS A 462 15.64 -13.30 -14.85
C LYS A 462 15.79 -11.90 -14.25
N MET A 463 14.95 -11.54 -13.27
CA MET A 463 15.08 -10.28 -12.54
C MET A 463 16.37 -10.24 -11.70
N LEU A 464 16.69 -11.35 -11.03
CA LEU A 464 17.88 -11.47 -10.19
C LEU A 464 19.20 -11.45 -10.99
N GLU A 465 19.17 -11.81 -12.27
CA GLU A 465 20.30 -11.60 -13.19
C GLU A 465 20.62 -10.09 -13.38
N THR A 466 19.63 -9.19 -13.18
CA THR A 466 19.80 -7.73 -13.29
C THR A 466 20.29 -7.11 -11.98
N ILE A 467 19.67 -7.48 -10.87
CA ILE A 467 20.05 -7.04 -9.52
C ILE A 467 19.70 -8.16 -8.53
N GLY A 468 20.71 -8.75 -7.90
CA GLY A 468 20.53 -9.92 -7.02
C GLY A 468 19.94 -9.58 -5.66
N GLU A 469 20.30 -8.42 -5.10
CA GLU A 469 19.89 -7.94 -3.78
C GLU A 469 19.68 -6.42 -3.82
N PRO A 470 18.86 -5.84 -2.92
CA PRO A 470 18.77 -4.38 -2.79
C PRO A 470 20.14 -3.72 -2.65
N ARG A 471 20.31 -2.51 -3.17
CA ARG A 471 21.55 -1.76 -2.99
C ARG A 471 21.81 -1.46 -1.50
N ASP A 472 23.06 -1.62 -1.06
CA ASP A 472 23.47 -1.34 0.33
C ASP A 472 23.16 0.08 0.79
N ALA A 473 23.27 1.04 -0.12
CA ALA A 473 23.03 2.45 0.15
C ALA A 473 21.79 2.94 -0.59
N LYS A 474 20.98 3.74 0.10
CA LYS A 474 19.90 4.51 -0.53
C LYS A 474 20.48 5.45 -1.59
N SER A 475 19.68 5.80 -2.60
CA SER A 475 20.07 6.77 -3.63
C SER A 475 20.57 8.09 -3.01
N PRO A 476 21.63 8.70 -3.56
CA PRO A 476 22.14 9.98 -3.07
C PRO A 476 21.16 11.14 -3.23
N PHE A 477 20.10 10.95 -4.01
CA PHE A 477 19.03 11.94 -4.19
C PHE A 477 17.84 11.69 -3.26
N ALA A 478 17.76 10.51 -2.66
CA ALA A 478 16.74 10.21 -1.66
C ALA A 478 16.99 11.02 -0.38
N PRO A 479 15.93 11.43 0.33
CA PRO A 479 16.09 12.07 1.63
C PRO A 479 16.77 11.10 2.60
N GLN A 480 17.81 11.57 3.27
CA GLN A 480 18.35 10.91 4.45
C GLN A 480 17.37 11.15 5.59
N VAL A 481 16.81 10.07 6.13
CA VAL A 481 15.88 10.12 7.26
C VAL A 481 16.60 9.61 8.50
N ILE A 482 16.64 10.45 9.53
CA ILE A 482 17.11 10.09 10.87
C ILE A 482 15.92 10.16 11.82
N THR A 483 15.62 9.04 12.45
CA THR A 483 14.58 8.96 13.48
C THR A 483 15.26 8.95 14.85
N LEU A 484 14.84 9.82 15.75
CA LEU A 484 15.25 9.80 17.15
C LEU A 484 14.03 9.84 18.07
N LYS A 485 14.16 9.26 19.26
CA LYS A 485 13.13 9.31 20.29
C LYS A 485 13.56 10.24 21.42
N ILE A 486 12.70 11.17 21.79
CA ILE A 486 12.88 12.09 22.91
C ILE A 486 11.79 11.87 23.95
N GLU A 487 12.01 12.32 25.17
CA GLU A 487 10.97 12.31 26.20
C GLU A 487 9.84 13.27 25.82
N SER A 488 8.58 12.83 25.97
CA SER A 488 7.40 13.60 25.54
C SER A 488 7.31 14.98 26.21
N GLY A 489 7.83 15.13 27.43
CA GLY A 489 7.92 16.42 28.12
C GLY A 489 8.84 17.46 27.45
N LYS A 490 9.75 17.03 26.58
CA LYS A 490 10.74 17.88 25.89
C LYS A 490 10.32 18.29 24.48
N ILE A 491 9.19 17.78 23.97
CA ILE A 491 8.61 18.16 22.68
C ILE A 491 8.44 19.69 22.58
N GLY A 492 7.95 20.32 23.66
CA GLY A 492 7.75 21.77 23.71
C GLY A 492 9.04 22.58 23.53
N ALA A 493 10.20 22.06 23.98
CA ALA A 493 11.49 22.72 23.82
C ALA A 493 12.00 22.66 22.38
N VAL A 494 11.75 21.55 21.68
CA VAL A 494 12.12 21.37 20.26
C VAL A 494 11.25 22.21 19.34
N ILE A 495 9.94 22.25 19.57
CA ILE A 495 8.99 23.04 18.76
C ILE A 495 9.19 24.54 19.03
N GLY A 496 9.33 24.92 20.30
CA GLY A 496 9.42 26.30 20.76
C GLY A 496 8.12 27.10 20.59
N PRO A 497 8.06 28.34 21.12
CA PRO A 497 6.85 29.15 21.06
C PRO A 497 6.39 29.42 19.62
N GLY A 498 5.18 28.94 19.27
CA GLY A 498 4.61 29.09 17.92
C GLY A 498 5.36 28.35 16.81
N GLY A 499 6.14 27.32 17.15
CA GLY A 499 6.93 26.55 16.17
C GLY A 499 8.17 27.27 15.66
N LYS A 500 8.60 28.36 16.31
CA LYS A 500 9.76 29.16 15.84
C LYS A 500 11.07 28.38 15.87
N MET A 501 11.29 27.56 16.90
CA MET A 501 12.55 26.84 17.09
C MET A 501 12.71 25.76 16.02
N ILE A 502 11.71 24.89 15.87
CA ILE A 502 11.71 23.84 14.84
C ILE A 502 11.80 24.42 13.42
N ARG A 503 11.18 25.58 13.14
CA ARG A 503 11.32 26.26 11.84
C ARG A 503 12.74 26.78 11.61
N SER A 504 13.37 27.39 12.62
CA SER A 504 14.77 27.84 12.53
C SER A 504 15.72 26.68 12.28
N ILE A 505 15.55 25.55 12.98
CA ILE A 505 16.38 24.35 12.75
C ILE A 505 16.18 23.85 11.30
N GLN A 506 14.94 23.73 10.82
CA GLN A 506 14.63 23.30 9.45
C GLN A 506 15.24 24.24 8.40
N GLU A 507 15.13 25.56 8.58
CA GLU A 507 15.67 26.56 7.66
C GLU A 507 17.20 26.56 7.59
N GLU A 508 17.86 26.41 8.74
CA GLU A 508 19.33 26.42 8.86
C GLU A 508 19.96 25.13 8.32
N THR A 509 19.31 23.99 8.57
CA THR A 509 19.85 22.67 8.19
C THR A 509 19.33 22.17 6.84
N LYS A 510 18.38 22.90 6.23
CA LYS A 510 17.64 22.46 5.03
C LYS A 510 17.09 21.05 5.21
N SER A 511 16.52 20.81 6.39
CA SER A 511 15.84 19.57 6.74
C SER A 511 14.34 19.83 6.92
N LYS A 512 13.56 18.77 6.84
CA LYS A 512 12.17 18.70 7.24
C LYS A 512 12.12 17.90 8.53
N ILE A 513 11.48 18.44 9.55
CA ILE A 513 11.43 17.83 10.89
C ILE A 513 9.97 17.65 11.27
N ASP A 514 9.58 16.39 11.42
CA ASP A 514 8.26 15.98 11.87
C ASP A 514 8.37 15.45 13.30
N VAL A 515 7.48 15.91 14.19
CA VAL A 515 7.47 15.53 15.61
C VAL A 515 6.13 14.89 15.93
N ALA A 516 6.16 13.64 16.37
CA ALA A 516 4.99 12.90 16.83
C ALA A 516 4.72 13.16 18.32
N ASP A 517 3.48 12.97 18.74
CA ASP A 517 3.03 13.22 20.12
C ASP A 517 3.67 12.27 21.15
N ASP A 518 4.16 11.12 20.69
CA ASP A 518 4.86 10.13 21.51
C ASP A 518 6.35 10.48 21.75
N GLY A 519 6.83 11.59 21.19
CA GLY A 519 8.23 12.03 21.28
C GLY A 519 9.13 11.49 20.18
N THR A 520 8.60 10.79 19.19
CA THR A 520 9.36 10.39 18.00
C THR A 520 9.58 11.59 17.08
N ILE A 521 10.82 11.86 16.70
CA ILE A 521 11.19 12.93 15.77
C ILE A 521 11.81 12.31 14.52
N SER A 522 11.23 12.61 13.36
CA SER A 522 11.74 12.20 12.05
C SER A 522 12.35 13.41 11.35
N ILE A 523 13.64 13.33 11.05
CA ILE A 523 14.42 14.37 10.38
C ILE A 523 14.76 13.89 8.98
N ALA A 524 14.19 14.53 7.95
CA ALA A 524 14.47 14.23 6.56
C ALA A 524 15.29 15.36 5.91
N SER A 525 16.41 15.06 5.24
CA SER A 525 17.13 16.06 4.44
C SER A 525 17.64 15.48 3.12
N THR A 526 17.54 16.26 2.06
CA THR A 526 18.12 15.97 0.74
C THR A 526 19.53 16.53 0.57
N VAL A 527 20.05 17.25 1.59
CA VAL A 527 21.39 17.80 1.61
C VAL A 527 22.30 16.87 2.41
N PRO A 528 23.47 16.46 1.88
CA PRO A 528 24.44 15.67 2.63
C PRO A 528 24.81 16.36 3.95
N GLY A 529 24.68 15.67 5.08
CA GLY A 529 25.00 16.22 6.40
C GLY A 529 23.87 17.03 7.05
N GLY A 530 22.81 17.38 6.31
CA GLY A 530 21.72 18.21 6.81
C GLY A 530 20.90 17.55 7.92
N ALA A 531 20.59 16.26 7.75
CA ALA A 531 19.87 15.49 8.77
C ALA A 531 20.69 15.35 10.06
N GLN A 532 22.00 15.07 9.94
CA GLN A 532 22.92 14.93 11.08
C GLN A 532 23.09 16.25 11.84
N ALA A 533 23.16 17.38 11.11
CA ALA A 533 23.23 18.70 11.72
C ALA A 533 21.95 19.07 12.50
N ALA A 534 20.78 18.68 11.97
CA ALA A 534 19.51 18.86 12.67
C ALA A 534 19.40 17.94 13.89
N GLU A 535 19.83 16.69 13.78
CA GLU A 535 19.88 15.74 14.90
C GLU A 535 20.75 16.29 16.04
N ALA A 536 21.97 16.76 15.73
CA ALA A 536 22.88 17.31 16.74
C ALA A 536 22.27 18.51 17.49
N LYS A 537 21.52 19.37 16.79
CA LYS A 537 20.81 20.49 17.41
C LYS A 537 19.67 20.02 18.31
N ILE A 538 18.89 19.04 17.86
CA ILE A 538 17.77 18.50 18.65
C ILE A 538 18.30 17.77 19.88
N ARG A 539 19.35 16.96 19.76
CA ARG A 539 20.03 16.33 20.90
C ARG A 539 20.53 17.37 21.89
N GLY A 540 21.17 18.44 21.42
CA GLY A 540 21.60 19.54 22.29
C GLY A 540 20.47 20.23 23.06
N LEU A 541 19.21 20.16 22.60
CA LEU A 541 18.04 20.71 23.29
C LEU A 541 17.36 19.70 24.23
N THR A 542 17.60 18.40 24.04
CA THR A 542 16.81 17.33 24.66
C THR A 542 17.61 16.44 25.59
N GLU A 543 18.92 16.34 25.38
CA GLU A 543 19.83 15.67 26.29
C GLU A 543 19.92 16.47 27.58
N GLU A 544 19.34 15.89 28.64
CA GLU A 544 19.71 16.32 29.98
C GLU A 544 21.12 15.82 30.22
N ILE A 545 22.01 16.77 30.46
CA ILE A 545 23.32 16.49 31.02
C ILE A 545 23.07 15.76 32.36
N GLN A 546 23.21 14.43 32.36
CA GLN A 546 23.17 13.64 33.58
C GLN A 546 24.39 14.00 34.42
N VAL A 547 24.14 14.81 35.44
CA VAL A 547 25.13 15.12 36.46
C VAL A 547 25.15 13.93 37.42
N ASP A 548 25.94 12.91 37.09
CA ASP A 548 26.05 11.72 37.91
C ASP A 548 26.65 12.02 39.29
N LYS A 549 26.03 11.46 40.33
CA LYS A 549 26.53 11.54 41.70
C LYS A 549 27.90 10.86 41.78
N GLY A 550 28.92 11.58 42.27
CA GLY A 550 30.30 11.13 42.34
C GLY A 550 31.21 11.62 41.23
N THR A 551 30.67 12.25 40.18
CA THR A 551 31.49 12.79 39.07
C THR A 551 32.15 14.10 39.49
N ILE A 552 33.43 14.24 39.12
CA ILE A 552 34.26 15.43 39.41
C ILE A 552 34.25 16.34 38.19
N TYR A 553 33.86 17.60 38.39
CA TYR A 553 33.90 18.65 37.38
C TYR A 553 34.91 19.74 37.78
N ASN A 554 35.54 20.37 36.78
CA ASN A 554 36.22 21.64 36.94
C ASN A 554 35.19 22.72 36.66
N GLY A 555 34.74 23.42 37.68
CA GLY A 555 33.68 24.43 37.54
C GLY A 555 34.16 25.81 37.97
N LYS A 556 33.54 26.85 37.41
CA LYS A 556 33.89 28.24 37.67
C LYS A 556 32.94 28.85 38.70
N VAL A 557 33.47 29.56 39.70
CA VAL A 557 32.66 30.22 40.73
C VAL A 557 31.92 31.41 40.10
N VAL A 558 30.60 31.30 39.96
CA VAL A 558 29.74 32.34 39.36
C VAL A 558 29.16 33.30 40.39
N SER A 559 28.90 32.83 41.62
CA SER A 559 28.48 33.70 42.72
C SER A 559 28.86 33.15 44.08
N ILE A 560 29.10 34.03 45.04
CA ILE A 560 29.46 33.69 46.42
C ILE A 560 28.37 34.22 47.36
N MET A 561 27.89 33.35 48.24
CA MET A 561 26.93 33.67 49.29
C MET A 561 27.52 33.35 50.67
N PRO A 562 26.99 33.91 51.77
CA PRO A 562 27.52 33.65 53.12
C PRO A 562 27.53 32.17 53.55
N TYR A 563 26.72 31.33 52.91
CA TYR A 563 26.56 29.92 53.22
C TYR A 563 27.20 28.96 52.19
N GLY A 564 27.77 29.48 51.10
CA GLY A 564 28.38 28.65 50.05
C GLY A 564 28.71 29.40 48.76
N ALA A 565 29.33 28.70 47.82
CA ALA A 565 29.66 29.21 46.49
C ALA A 565 28.85 28.47 45.42
N PHE A 566 28.28 29.19 44.47
CA PHE A 566 27.69 28.63 43.26
C PHE A 566 28.78 28.46 42.22
N VAL A 567 28.89 27.24 41.70
CA VAL A 567 29.90 26.84 40.74
C VAL A 567 29.17 26.37 39.49
N GLU A 568 29.43 27.04 38.37
CA GLU A 568 28.98 26.61 37.06
C GLU A 568 29.84 25.41 36.65
N ILE A 569 29.21 24.24 36.61
CA ILE A 569 29.87 22.98 36.24
C ILE A 569 29.78 22.74 34.74
N MET A 570 28.70 23.23 34.10
CA MET A 570 28.45 23.19 32.66
C MET A 570 27.56 24.37 32.25
N PRO A 571 27.56 24.78 30.96
CA PRO A 571 26.80 25.94 30.48
C PRO A 571 25.31 25.86 30.87
N GLY A 572 24.85 26.82 31.69
CA GLY A 572 23.46 26.88 32.17
C GLY A 572 23.12 25.96 33.34
N ARG A 573 24.11 25.29 33.96
CA ARG A 573 23.91 24.42 35.13
C ARG A 573 24.89 24.77 36.27
N ASP A 574 24.32 25.34 37.33
CA ASP A 574 25.03 25.70 38.53
C ASP A 574 24.80 24.68 39.66
N GLY A 575 25.84 24.40 40.43
CA GLY A 575 25.73 23.64 41.68
C GLY A 575 26.23 24.43 42.88
N LEU A 576 25.68 24.15 44.06
CA LEU A 576 26.05 24.83 45.31
C LEU A 576 27.09 24.01 46.08
N VAL A 577 28.24 24.61 46.36
CA VAL A 577 29.20 24.11 47.35
C VAL A 577 28.93 24.79 48.69
N HIS A 578 28.45 24.03 49.68
CA HIS A 578 28.21 24.56 51.03
C HIS A 578 29.53 24.93 51.72
N ILE A 579 29.53 25.95 52.60
CA ILE A 579 30.73 26.44 53.31
C ILE A 579 31.52 25.33 54.05
N SER A 580 30.83 24.29 54.52
CA SER A 580 31.45 23.13 55.18
C SER A 580 32.18 22.16 54.25
N GLU A 581 31.95 22.27 52.93
CA GLU A 581 32.48 21.36 51.90
C GLU A 581 33.52 22.05 50.99
N LEU A 582 33.89 23.29 51.32
CA LEU A 582 34.89 24.11 50.60
C LEU A 582 36.34 23.82 51.04
N SER A 583 36.54 23.36 52.26
CA SER A 583 37.87 23.11 52.85
C SER A 583 38.39 21.70 52.55
N GLU A 584 39.70 21.59 52.37
CA GLU A 584 40.41 20.33 52.11
C GLU A 584 40.66 19.53 53.40
N ASP A 585 40.66 20.19 54.56
CA ASP A 585 40.97 19.59 55.87
C ASP A 585 39.74 19.60 56.80
N PRO A 586 39.29 18.45 57.33
CA PRO A 586 38.17 18.37 58.27
C PRO A 586 38.40 19.07 59.62
N ALA A 587 39.63 19.41 59.98
CA ALA A 587 39.94 20.14 61.21
C ALA A 587 39.86 21.67 61.06
N ILE A 588 39.80 22.19 59.83
CA ILE A 588 39.77 23.63 59.55
C ILE A 588 38.34 24.07 59.26
N ARG A 589 37.71 24.72 60.25
CA ARG A 589 36.41 25.35 60.07
C ARG A 589 36.58 26.67 59.33
N VAL A 590 35.99 26.75 58.14
CA VAL A 590 35.96 27.97 57.32
C VAL A 590 34.85 28.87 57.85
N ASP A 591 35.20 30.05 58.36
CA ASP A 591 34.25 31.03 58.87
C ASP A 591 33.65 31.90 57.75
N ARG A 592 34.34 32.04 56.61
CA ARG A 592 33.93 32.85 55.46
C ARG A 592 34.34 32.19 54.13
N VAL A 593 33.40 32.10 53.18
CA VAL A 593 33.61 31.45 51.86
C VAL A 593 34.73 32.14 51.08
N GLU A 594 34.85 33.45 51.22
CA GLU A 594 35.83 34.31 50.55
C GLU A 594 37.28 34.05 51.00
N GLN A 595 37.49 33.26 52.06
CA GLN A 595 38.83 32.84 52.49
C GLN A 595 39.37 31.69 51.63
N VAL A 596 38.51 31.01 50.87
CA VAL A 596 38.84 29.75 50.19
C VAL A 596 38.63 29.83 48.67
N VAL A 597 37.68 30.65 48.21
CA VAL A 597 37.38 30.84 46.79
C VAL A 597 37.00 32.30 46.50
N ASN A 598 37.42 32.81 45.35
CA ASN A 598 37.03 34.11 44.80
C ASN A 598 36.06 33.94 43.62
N LEU A 599 35.37 35.02 43.28
CA LEU A 599 34.52 35.07 42.10
C LEU A 599 35.37 34.88 40.84
N ASN A 600 34.91 34.02 39.93
CA ASN A 600 35.63 33.53 38.74
C ASN A 600 36.75 32.49 38.97
N ASP A 601 36.99 32.02 40.20
CA ASP A 601 37.98 30.95 40.41
C ASP A 601 37.50 29.63 39.80
N GLU A 602 38.42 28.87 39.22
CA GLU A 602 38.18 27.50 38.76
C GLU A 602 38.51 26.51 39.87
N ILE A 603 37.53 25.72 40.29
CA ILE A 603 37.67 24.74 41.38
C ILE A 603 37.16 23.35 40.97
N LYS A 604 37.86 22.32 41.46
CA LYS A 604 37.43 20.92 41.34
C LYS A 604 36.32 20.62 42.34
N VAL A 605 35.20 20.14 41.85
CA VAL A 605 33.99 19.89 42.65
C VAL A 605 33.37 18.55 42.26
N MET A 606 32.96 17.77 43.26
CA MET A 606 32.30 16.48 43.07
C MET A 606 30.81 16.62 43.37
N VAL A 607 29.97 16.00 42.55
CA VAL A 607 28.53 15.96 42.77
C VAL A 607 28.21 15.01 43.92
N THR A 608 27.62 15.55 44.98
CA THR A 608 27.28 14.79 46.19
C THR A 608 25.83 14.36 46.22
N GLU A 609 24.94 15.19 45.70
CA GLU A 609 23.50 14.93 45.67
C GLU A 609 22.86 15.74 44.53
N VAL A 610 21.90 15.12 43.85
CA VAL A 610 21.01 15.80 42.90
C VAL A 610 19.62 15.71 43.50
N ALA A 611 19.10 16.83 43.98
CA ALA A 611 17.78 16.87 44.59
C ALA A 611 16.68 16.75 43.52
N PRO A 612 15.48 16.23 43.88
CA PRO A 612 14.36 16.05 42.93
C PRO A 612 13.87 17.35 42.26
N ASN A 613 14.23 18.51 42.79
CA ASN A 613 13.92 19.83 42.24
C ASN A 613 15.00 20.37 41.28
N GLY A 614 15.97 19.53 40.90
CA GLY A 614 17.07 19.89 39.99
C GLY A 614 18.20 20.69 40.64
N LYS A 615 18.21 20.88 41.97
CA LYS A 615 19.36 21.50 42.67
C LYS A 615 20.50 20.50 42.80
N VAL A 616 21.68 20.89 42.36
CA VAL A 616 22.90 20.08 42.42
C VAL A 616 23.74 20.53 43.62
N SER A 617 24.02 19.61 44.54
CA SER A 617 24.92 19.84 45.67
C SER A 617 26.32 19.33 45.36
N LEU A 618 27.29 20.21 45.50
CA LEU A 618 28.69 19.98 45.15
C LEU A 618 29.57 19.97 46.41
N SER A 619 30.66 19.22 46.39
CA SER A 619 31.69 19.24 47.43
C SER A 619 33.08 19.28 46.81
N ARG A 620 33.87 20.30 47.18
CA ARG A 620 35.30 20.38 46.83
C ARG A 620 36.10 19.38 47.65
N ARG A 621 35.72 19.18 48.91
CA ARG A 621 36.32 18.19 49.80
C ARG A 621 36.22 16.76 49.27
N ALA A 622 35.03 16.36 48.80
CA ALA A 622 34.82 15.03 48.23
C ALA A 622 35.60 14.82 46.91
N ALA A 623 35.77 15.88 46.11
CA ALA A 623 36.60 15.85 44.89
C ALA A 623 38.09 15.60 45.17
N ILE A 624 38.59 16.06 46.33
CA ILE A 624 40.01 16.00 46.68
C ILE A 624 40.32 14.75 47.52
N THR A 625 39.42 14.36 48.42
CA THR A 625 39.64 13.26 49.39
C THR A 625 39.06 11.91 48.94
N GLY A 626 38.14 11.91 47.96
CA GLY A 626 37.45 10.70 47.49
C GLY A 626 36.41 10.14 48.48
N VAL A 627 36.22 10.78 49.63
CA VAL A 627 35.27 10.35 50.67
C VAL A 627 33.98 11.16 50.53
N MET A 628 32.86 10.49 50.29
CA MET A 628 31.55 11.14 50.22
C MET A 628 31.09 11.60 51.62
N PRO A 629 30.42 12.76 51.73
CA PRO A 629 29.86 13.21 53.00
C PRO A 629 28.74 12.26 53.48
N GLU A 630 28.75 11.92 54.76
CA GLU A 630 27.70 11.10 55.37
C GLU A 630 26.33 11.82 55.34
N PRO A 631 25.23 11.11 55.06
CA PRO A 631 23.90 11.71 55.02
C PRO A 631 23.52 12.24 56.42
N LYS A 632 23.21 13.54 56.52
CA LYS A 632 22.72 14.13 57.77
C LYS A 632 21.34 13.53 58.10
N ALA A 633 21.25 12.88 59.26
CA ALA A 633 19.98 12.39 59.81
C ALA A 633 18.94 13.52 59.90
N GLU A 634 17.76 13.31 59.29
CA GLU A 634 16.62 14.20 59.42
C GLU A 634 16.24 14.35 60.89
N ARG A 635 16.21 15.60 61.38
CA ARG A 635 15.71 15.89 62.73
C ARG A 635 14.20 15.70 62.75
N PRO A 636 13.65 14.93 63.71
CA PRO A 636 12.21 14.72 63.79
C PRO A 636 11.50 16.04 64.13
N ARG A 637 10.44 16.33 63.38
CA ARG A 637 9.49 17.43 63.63
C ARG A 637 8.92 17.28 65.04
N GLY A 638 9.24 18.25 65.91
CA GLY A 638 8.65 18.36 67.24
C GLY A 638 7.14 18.58 67.14
N GLY A 639 6.40 17.70 67.79
CA GLY A 639 4.94 17.74 67.88
C GLY A 639 4.42 18.67 68.98
N ASP A 640 3.18 19.06 68.74
CA ASP A 640 2.08 19.20 69.70
C ASP A 640 1.95 20.50 70.51
N ARG A 641 1.02 21.35 70.04
CA ARG A 641 0.15 22.16 70.88
C ARG A 641 -1.26 22.25 70.26
N GLY A 642 -2.11 21.29 70.62
CA GLY A 642 -3.42 21.56 71.22
C GLY A 642 -4.62 21.90 70.30
N PRO A 643 -5.82 21.35 70.58
CA PRO A 643 -7.00 21.56 69.74
C PRO A 643 -7.79 22.80 70.16
N ARG A 644 -8.33 23.56 69.20
CA ARG A 644 -9.40 24.53 69.45
C ARG A 644 -10.53 24.39 68.45
N ARG A 645 -11.71 24.13 69.01
CA ARG A 645 -13.06 24.16 68.40
C ARG A 645 -13.56 25.63 68.29
N PRO A 646 -14.76 25.90 67.73
CA PRO A 646 -14.98 26.87 66.66
C PRO A 646 -15.73 28.13 67.13
N GLU A 647 -16.27 28.90 66.16
CA GLU A 647 -17.27 29.98 66.24
C GLU A 647 -16.82 31.46 66.28
N GLY A 648 -17.60 32.26 65.53
CA GLY A 648 -17.90 33.66 65.83
C GLY A 648 -17.19 34.67 64.92
N GLU A 649 -17.81 35.09 63.82
CA GLU A 649 -18.74 36.23 63.71
C GLU A 649 -18.08 37.63 63.62
N ARG A 650 -18.55 38.36 62.59
CA ARG A 650 -18.85 39.80 62.52
C ARG A 650 -17.83 40.83 61.99
N ILE A 651 -18.31 41.50 60.93
CA ILE A 651 -18.39 42.97 60.70
C ILE A 651 -17.03 43.64 60.42
N GLY A 652 -16.81 44.45 59.39
CA GLY A 652 -17.67 45.17 58.44
C GLY A 652 -16.89 46.41 57.96
N GLY A 653 -17.34 47.05 56.87
CA GLY A 653 -16.84 48.36 56.39
C GLY A 653 -16.27 48.30 54.96
N PHE A 654 -17.06 48.49 53.89
CA PHE A 654 -17.59 49.74 53.30
C PHE A 654 -16.55 50.80 52.87
N GLY A 655 -16.63 51.17 51.59
CA GLY A 655 -15.99 52.32 50.93
C GLY A 655 -15.60 51.92 49.49
N GLY A 656 -16.48 52.03 48.50
CA GLY A 656 -16.74 53.27 47.74
C GLY A 656 -15.66 53.41 46.66
N GLY A 657 -15.89 53.51 45.35
CA GLY A 657 -17.02 53.98 44.57
C GLY A 657 -16.42 54.70 43.35
N GLY A 658 -17.01 54.51 42.16
CA GLY A 658 -16.72 55.28 40.94
C GLY A 658 -15.51 54.78 40.13
N ASP A 659 -15.47 54.87 38.81
CA ASP A 659 -16.43 55.43 37.88
C ASP A 659 -16.11 54.91 36.45
N ARG A 660 -17.09 55.12 35.59
CA ARG A 660 -17.26 54.72 34.19
C ARG A 660 -16.15 55.21 33.24
N GLY A 661 -15.94 54.45 32.16
CA GLY A 661 -15.44 54.99 30.89
C GLY A 661 -15.08 53.95 29.83
N PRO A 662 -15.90 53.75 28.78
CA PRO A 662 -15.63 52.84 27.66
C PRO A 662 -15.15 53.58 26.40
N ARG A 663 -14.42 52.89 25.51
CA ARG A 663 -14.18 53.12 24.04
C ARG A 663 -12.84 52.46 23.67
N ARG A 664 -12.59 51.82 22.54
CA ARG A 664 -13.28 51.46 21.28
C ARG A 664 -12.31 50.52 20.54
N PRO A 665 -12.77 49.65 19.62
CA PRO A 665 -11.90 48.88 18.72
C PRO A 665 -11.72 49.61 17.37
N ARG A 666 -10.60 49.34 16.68
CA ARG A 666 -10.23 49.51 15.24
C ARG A 666 -8.69 49.55 15.16
N ASP A 667 -7.99 48.92 14.22
CA ASP A 667 -8.30 48.34 12.91
C ASP A 667 -7.56 47.00 12.72
#